data_AF-A0A254UE01-F1
#
_entry.id   AF-A0A254UE01-F1
#
_cell.length_a   1.000
_cell.length_b   1.000
_cell.length_c   1.000
_cell.angle_alpha   90.00
_cell.angle_beta   90.00
_cell.angle_gamma   90.00
#
_symmetry.space_group_name_H-M   'P 1'
#
loop_
_entity.id
_entity.type
_entity.pdbx_description
1 polymer ?
#
loop_
_entity_poly.entity_id
_entity_poly.type
_entity_poly.pdbx_seq_one_letter_code
_entity_poly.pdbx_strand_id
1 'polypeptide(L)'
;MASGPKASHHDYTVAWICALPVELAAAQALLDEIHDQLPAGPADTNVYTLGCIYGHRIVLTCLPSGVCGTISAAIVATQLLSTFHSIQFALLVGIGGGIPTESADIRLGDVVVARPTDKHGGVVQYDFGKATPTGFQRTGILNSPPRPLLQALSKLEANHLTHVGQFSSILSELERRLPGQGALVFSRPVMEDHLYLADYHHVGTQSDGCENCDKSRTAARPVRCDDLPVVHYGLIASGNQVVKDSHLRNKLGQELGAYCVEMEAAGLTNHLPCLVVRGICDYADSHKNDAWHGYAAATAAAYAKELLSVIPVTQHHMAYSTGNTWDNYHIPFQLTDVPTISNFVGRGANIHELWEILRPNTAMARKAVVIYGMGGLGKTQLAAHFARIHKEDFTSIFWLHGKDETTLNASFADLVARVRELAAFNSTNHHAMREGPGLCAKTALEWLSKKNNAEWLLIYDDVEARDIEKWLPTADHGSIIVTTRSQQFADSGMIAHPLKPLPFEEALQLLTNEPGPGDGTCSRCQNDPSSEALARRLHGLPLALALAGSYIHRTGMSCSKYLEYYQREWCSLQAAAEPLREYRNGNLQTAWRVSYEAVKQTSPLAAQSFFVLSFFHHEDIWYELLNSAMQSHALPPWLSEVMSNEIQFSKLMQILLEFSLVQQSSRNGSYCIHPVIQDWCNNELPTIDPDLFELGTKTFTIVAVAVGSNARTALDTNDWSLQHRLLYHANRLTPLLRAKPGESRDAEVLSAVHTIGRLYWTHGRYERAEEMYQEALAGREMVFGLDHNVTLQTVHNMGLLYHDRGDLRSAELMFQRALSGYNCTENDNAHLEALDTLQSLANVYHAQGRLDEAERLCYNALTGYQSLLTANSPLVMDAMHNLANIYFSQHQLPAAEELYDRAFKGKQRLLGEYHTSTLDTIHNLGVVYFEQGRLQEAEEMYDRALSGKVRVMGEDHASVFDTLFQLGTLYRSQGRSKAAEEMYQRALLGREKVVGVCHPSTLHTIHHIGNLYLRQGRLQEAEQMQERALHGYDSTFGHDHTYTLELAHTLAIVCCQRGKLAKAETLFQRVLAAKEQTDGKRSAPVLAILNNLANVYREQGRLVEAEETYKLVLSEWQKRSRTHPAALGALSNLGIIYQDRNQLKEAERVFKESLNGYNSELGPDHVLTLDTVCNLGDLYRDQHKAHRAKELYQRALTGYESILGPDHPRTQETANKVRLICNSSKPTKRDLIARLWKGGR
;
A
#
# COMPACT_ATOMS: atom_id res chain seq x y z
N MET A 1 -1.06 46.60 -23.06
CA MET A 1 -0.26 45.40 -23.36
C MET A 1 -0.92 44.24 -22.64
N ALA A 2 -1.49 43.30 -23.39
CA ALA A 2 -2.22 42.17 -22.81
C ALA A 2 -1.21 41.20 -22.18
N SER A 3 -1.25 41.05 -20.86
CA SER A 3 -0.52 39.99 -20.15
C SER A 3 -1.10 38.64 -20.58
N GLY A 4 -0.28 37.81 -21.23
CA GLY A 4 -0.64 36.43 -21.55
C GLY A 4 -0.99 35.61 -20.31
N PRO A 5 -1.58 34.40 -20.47
CA PRO A 5 -1.91 33.53 -19.35
C PRO A 5 -0.66 33.24 -18.51
N LYS A 6 -0.78 33.37 -17.19
CA LYS A 6 0.32 33.06 -16.25
C LYS A 6 0.69 31.58 -16.38
N ALA A 7 1.98 31.30 -16.54
CA ALA A 7 2.50 29.94 -16.59
C ALA A 7 2.16 29.17 -15.31
N SER A 8 1.79 27.90 -15.43
CA SER A 8 1.51 27.00 -14.31
C SER A 8 2.64 25.99 -14.11
N HIS A 9 2.66 25.30 -12.95
CA HIS A 9 3.64 24.23 -12.70
C HIS A 9 3.56 23.10 -13.75
N HIS A 10 2.36 22.83 -14.30
CA HIS A 10 2.14 21.79 -15.30
C HIS A 10 2.71 22.12 -16.67
N ASP A 11 3.09 23.38 -16.91
CA ASP A 11 3.58 23.79 -18.20
C ASP A 11 5.07 23.42 -18.39
N TYR A 12 5.79 23.08 -17.31
CA TYR A 12 7.21 22.77 -17.38
C TYR A 12 7.43 21.26 -17.54
N THR A 13 8.17 20.89 -18.59
CA THR A 13 8.30 19.50 -19.03
C THR A 13 9.73 18.98 -19.00
N VAL A 14 10.72 19.85 -18.78
CA VAL A 14 12.13 19.46 -18.74
C VAL A 14 12.75 19.95 -17.44
N ALA A 15 13.40 19.06 -16.70
CA ALA A 15 14.18 19.44 -15.52
C ALA A 15 15.67 19.50 -15.87
N TRP A 16 16.36 20.50 -15.34
CA TRP A 16 17.81 20.66 -15.50
C TRP A 16 18.42 20.85 -14.12
N ILE A 17 19.15 19.84 -13.66
CA ILE A 17 19.67 19.74 -12.29
C ILE A 17 21.19 19.92 -12.33
N CYS A 18 21.69 20.83 -11.50
CA CYS A 18 23.11 21.13 -11.33
C CYS A 18 23.57 20.76 -9.90
N ALA A 19 24.83 20.33 -9.76
CA ALA A 19 25.44 20.04 -8.46
C ALA A 19 26.08 21.28 -7.81
N LEU A 20 26.62 22.20 -8.62
CA LEU A 20 27.38 23.36 -8.15
C LEU A 20 26.80 24.70 -8.65
N PRO A 21 26.97 25.80 -7.88
CA PRO A 21 26.50 27.13 -8.30
C PRO A 21 27.09 27.61 -9.64
N VAL A 22 28.34 27.23 -9.96
CA VAL A 22 28.98 27.57 -11.24
C VAL A 22 28.28 26.89 -12.44
N GLU A 23 27.75 25.69 -12.23
CA GLU A 23 26.99 24.93 -13.23
C GLU A 23 25.59 25.53 -13.42
N LEU A 24 24.92 25.90 -12.32
CA LEU A 24 23.64 26.61 -12.38
C LEU A 24 23.78 27.95 -13.12
N ALA A 25 24.84 28.70 -12.86
CA ALA A 25 25.10 29.97 -13.53
C ALA A 25 25.30 29.80 -15.06
N ALA A 26 26.04 28.77 -15.49
CA ALA A 26 26.17 28.44 -16.91
C ALA A 26 24.81 28.09 -17.56
N ALA A 27 24.00 27.28 -16.87
CA ALA A 27 22.68 26.88 -17.36
C ALA A 27 21.69 28.05 -17.44
N GLN A 28 21.66 28.92 -16.41
CA GLN A 28 20.83 30.13 -16.39
C GLN A 28 21.18 31.10 -17.52
N ALA A 29 22.47 31.28 -17.83
CA ALA A 29 22.93 32.16 -18.90
C ALA A 29 22.43 31.73 -20.29
N LEU A 30 22.15 30.44 -20.46
CA LEU A 30 21.73 29.84 -21.73
C LEU A 30 20.22 29.79 -21.94
N LEU A 31 19.40 30.14 -20.94
CA LEU A 31 17.95 30.27 -21.09
C LEU A 31 17.61 31.33 -22.16
N ASP A 32 16.70 31.02 -23.08
CA ASP A 32 16.21 31.98 -24.06
C ASP A 32 15.29 33.03 -23.42
N GLU A 33 14.48 32.59 -22.45
CA GLU A 33 13.60 33.43 -21.63
C GLU A 33 13.60 32.94 -20.17
N ILE A 34 13.56 33.88 -19.22
CA ILE A 34 13.39 33.60 -17.79
C ILE A 34 11.94 33.95 -17.42
N HIS A 35 11.23 33.01 -16.81
CA HIS A 35 9.84 33.17 -16.38
C HIS A 35 9.75 33.63 -14.91
N ASP A 36 8.58 34.17 -14.53
CA ASP A 36 8.27 34.52 -13.14
C ASP A 36 8.29 33.28 -12.23
N GLN A 37 8.71 33.46 -10.98
CA GLN A 37 8.70 32.38 -9.98
C GLN A 37 7.28 31.92 -9.65
N LEU A 38 7.14 30.60 -9.46
CA LEU A 38 5.92 29.96 -8.98
C LEU A 38 6.08 29.53 -7.52
N PRO A 39 5.01 29.55 -6.70
CA PRO A 39 5.09 29.15 -5.30
C PRO A 39 5.40 27.65 -5.18
N ALA A 40 6.46 27.28 -4.45
CA ALA A 40 6.76 25.89 -4.14
C ALA A 40 5.75 25.33 -3.10
N GLY A 41 5.55 24.00 -3.11
CA GLY A 41 4.72 23.33 -2.11
C GLY A 41 5.29 23.43 -0.69
N PRO A 42 4.48 23.25 0.37
CA PRO A 42 4.91 23.43 1.77
C PRO A 42 6.00 22.46 2.24
N ALA A 43 6.24 21.37 1.52
CA ALA A 43 7.28 20.38 1.80
C ALA A 43 8.47 20.44 0.81
N ASP A 44 8.42 21.31 -0.20
CA ASP A 44 9.49 21.50 -1.17
C ASP A 44 10.38 22.67 -0.74
N THR A 45 11.65 22.36 -0.51
CA THR A 45 12.67 23.29 -0.04
C THR A 45 13.64 23.72 -1.13
N ASN A 46 13.48 23.21 -2.36
CA ASN A 46 14.31 23.57 -3.49
C ASN A 46 14.06 25.03 -3.93
N VAL A 47 15.09 25.62 -4.55
CA VAL A 47 15.01 26.94 -5.16
C VAL A 47 15.09 26.79 -6.68
N TYR A 48 14.05 27.23 -7.37
CA TYR A 48 13.94 27.07 -8.82
C TYR A 48 14.20 28.35 -9.59
N THR A 49 14.82 28.20 -10.76
CA THR A 49 14.78 29.18 -11.85
C THR A 49 13.96 28.58 -12.98
N LEU A 50 12.97 29.32 -13.47
CA LEU A 50 12.06 28.87 -14.50
C LEU A 50 12.35 29.59 -15.81
N GLY A 51 12.29 28.88 -16.93
CA GLY A 51 12.55 29.51 -18.23
C GLY A 51 12.22 28.63 -19.42
N CYS A 52 12.76 29.03 -20.57
CA CYS A 52 12.56 28.34 -21.85
C CYS A 52 13.87 28.20 -22.63
N ILE A 53 14.08 27.08 -23.32
CA ILE A 53 15.12 26.90 -24.35
C ILE A 53 14.49 26.22 -25.57
N TYR A 54 14.61 26.83 -26.75
CA TYR A 54 14.07 26.31 -28.02
C TYR A 54 12.59 25.87 -27.94
N GLY A 55 11.78 26.54 -27.10
CA GLY A 55 10.36 26.22 -26.88
C GLY A 55 10.10 25.17 -25.78
N HIS A 56 11.13 24.51 -25.26
CA HIS A 56 11.01 23.64 -24.08
C HIS A 56 10.95 24.48 -22.82
N ARG A 57 9.95 24.26 -21.96
CA ARG A 57 9.82 24.94 -20.66
C ARG A 57 10.61 24.17 -19.60
N ILE A 58 11.60 24.84 -19.01
CA ILE A 58 12.64 24.23 -18.18
C ILE A 58 12.54 24.68 -16.73
N VAL A 59 12.69 23.71 -15.82
CA VAL A 59 12.91 23.94 -14.39
C VAL A 59 14.39 23.72 -14.10
N LEU A 60 15.09 24.80 -13.74
CA LEU A 60 16.46 24.74 -13.25
C LEU A 60 16.49 24.69 -11.73
N THR A 61 17.29 23.79 -11.18
CA THR A 61 17.60 23.74 -9.75
C THR A 61 19.04 23.33 -9.50
N CYS A 62 19.55 23.64 -8.31
CA CYS A 62 20.89 23.26 -7.87
C CYS A 62 20.81 22.55 -6.52
N LEU A 63 21.73 21.60 -6.29
CA LEU A 63 21.90 20.99 -4.98
C LEU A 63 22.24 22.06 -3.92
N PRO A 64 21.85 21.85 -2.65
CA PRO A 64 22.16 22.78 -1.56
C PRO A 64 23.67 23.04 -1.45
N SER A 65 24.05 24.30 -1.25
CA SER A 65 25.46 24.71 -1.18
C SER A 65 26.21 23.94 -0.09
N GLY A 66 27.30 23.27 -0.47
CA GLY A 66 28.12 22.46 0.43
C GLY A 66 27.60 21.05 0.70
N VAL A 67 26.49 20.63 0.07
CA VAL A 67 25.90 19.29 0.21
C VAL A 67 25.84 18.62 -1.17
N CYS A 68 26.87 17.85 -1.50
CA CYS A 68 26.98 17.08 -2.74
C CYS A 68 26.74 15.58 -2.49
N GLY A 69 26.67 14.79 -3.58
CA GLY A 69 26.51 13.33 -3.49
C GLY A 69 25.10 12.81 -3.76
N THR A 70 25.01 11.49 -3.87
CA THR A 70 23.82 10.75 -4.35
C THR A 70 22.54 11.02 -3.53
N ILE A 71 22.64 11.11 -2.20
CA ILE A 71 21.49 11.36 -1.31
C ILE A 71 20.91 12.77 -1.53
N SER A 72 21.79 13.77 -1.64
CA SER A 72 21.38 15.17 -1.88
C SER A 72 20.65 15.29 -3.21
N ALA A 73 21.20 14.66 -4.26
CA ALA A 73 20.60 14.61 -5.58
C ALA A 73 19.21 13.95 -5.54
N ALA A 74 19.06 12.80 -4.87
CA ALA A 74 17.79 12.10 -4.75
C ALA A 74 16.69 12.94 -4.06
N ILE A 75 17.04 13.67 -3.00
CA ILE A 75 16.11 14.56 -2.29
C ILE A 75 15.64 15.70 -3.20
N VAL A 76 16.58 16.37 -3.87
CA VAL A 76 16.29 17.48 -4.79
C VAL A 76 15.36 17.01 -5.90
N ALA A 77 15.63 15.86 -6.53
CA ALA A 77 14.79 15.33 -7.59
C ALA A 77 13.41 14.91 -7.10
N THR A 78 13.30 14.30 -5.91
CA THR A 78 12.02 13.90 -5.34
C THR A 78 11.13 15.11 -5.05
N GLN A 79 11.70 16.18 -4.50
CA GLN A 79 10.98 17.43 -4.25
C GLN A 79 10.65 18.18 -5.55
N LEU A 80 11.52 18.13 -6.56
CA LEU A 80 11.24 18.69 -7.89
C LEU A 80 10.04 18.01 -8.53
N LEU A 81 9.98 16.68 -8.51
CA LEU A 81 8.88 15.92 -9.09
C LEU A 81 7.56 16.09 -8.33
N SER A 82 7.62 16.40 -7.02
CA SER A 82 6.41 16.68 -6.23
C SER A 82 5.84 18.08 -6.47
N THR A 83 6.63 19.02 -7.02
CA THR A 83 6.16 20.36 -7.40
C THR A 83 5.85 20.46 -8.89
N PHE A 84 6.69 19.87 -9.76
CA PHE A 84 6.56 19.88 -11.21
C PHE A 84 6.24 18.48 -11.74
N HIS A 85 4.95 18.15 -11.77
CA HIS A 85 4.45 16.82 -12.11
C HIS A 85 4.56 16.46 -13.59
N SER A 86 4.71 17.47 -14.47
CA SER A 86 4.70 17.29 -15.93
C SER A 86 6.10 17.09 -16.52
N ILE A 87 7.13 16.90 -15.69
CA ILE A 87 8.51 16.66 -16.13
C ILE A 87 8.59 15.31 -16.84
N GLN A 88 8.95 15.35 -18.14
CA GLN A 88 9.06 14.18 -19.01
C GLN A 88 10.44 13.52 -18.90
N PHE A 89 11.48 14.33 -18.74
CA PHE A 89 12.85 13.90 -18.54
C PHE A 89 13.66 14.99 -17.82
N ALA A 90 14.81 14.60 -17.23
CA ALA A 90 15.79 15.57 -16.76
C ALA A 90 17.16 15.45 -17.43
N LEU A 91 17.90 16.55 -17.35
CA LEU A 91 19.31 16.62 -17.64
C LEU A 91 20.06 16.87 -16.33
N LEU A 92 20.96 15.96 -15.97
CA LEU A 92 21.94 16.21 -14.91
C LEU A 92 23.20 16.73 -15.58
N VAL A 93 23.42 18.05 -15.50
CA VAL A 93 24.48 18.74 -16.24
C VAL A 93 25.42 19.40 -15.26
N GLY A 94 26.71 19.20 -15.44
CA GLY A 94 27.70 19.69 -14.48
C GLY A 94 29.11 19.29 -14.88
N ILE A 95 30.05 19.36 -13.93
CA ILE A 95 31.45 19.01 -14.15
C ILE A 95 31.79 17.63 -13.60
N GLY A 96 32.83 17.01 -14.14
CA GLY A 96 33.33 15.73 -13.65
C GLY A 96 34.82 15.54 -13.96
N GLY A 97 35.42 14.52 -13.35
CA GLY A 97 36.81 14.16 -13.58
C GLY A 97 36.94 13.22 -14.78
N GLY A 98 37.86 13.52 -15.70
CA GLY A 98 38.08 12.75 -16.91
C GLY A 98 38.90 11.48 -16.66
N ILE A 99 38.58 10.42 -17.40
CA ILE A 99 39.35 9.17 -17.45
C ILE A 99 39.89 8.99 -18.87
N PRO A 100 41.09 9.52 -19.19
CA PRO A 100 41.72 9.27 -20.47
C PRO A 100 42.02 7.77 -20.64
N THR A 101 41.65 7.20 -21.77
CA THR A 101 41.94 5.79 -22.12
C THR A 101 42.63 5.70 -23.48
N GLU A 102 43.14 4.52 -23.83
CA GLU A 102 43.75 4.31 -25.15
C GLU A 102 42.75 4.49 -26.30
N SER A 103 41.45 4.24 -26.05
CA SER A 103 40.38 4.36 -27.04
C SER A 103 39.67 5.72 -27.04
N ALA A 104 39.88 6.55 -26.01
CA ALA A 104 39.29 7.88 -25.88
C ALA A 104 40.27 8.88 -25.25
N ASP A 105 40.79 9.80 -26.07
CA ASP A 105 41.69 10.89 -25.65
C ASP A 105 40.91 12.04 -25.00
N ILE A 106 40.41 11.85 -23.77
CA ILE A 106 39.58 12.84 -23.05
C ILE A 106 40.42 14.00 -22.52
N ARG A 107 40.03 15.25 -22.83
CA ARG A 107 40.75 16.48 -22.46
C ARG A 107 39.97 17.39 -21.53
N LEU A 108 40.68 18.30 -20.85
CA LEU A 108 40.02 19.36 -20.07
C LEU A 108 39.16 20.24 -20.98
N GLY A 109 37.93 20.48 -20.57
CA GLY A 109 36.91 21.17 -21.35
C GLY A 109 36.14 20.29 -22.33
N ASP A 110 36.53 19.02 -22.56
CA ASP A 110 35.70 18.08 -23.32
C ASP A 110 34.38 17.76 -22.57
N VAL A 111 33.42 17.17 -23.29
CA VAL A 111 32.13 16.77 -22.72
C VAL A 111 32.00 15.25 -22.78
N VAL A 112 31.64 14.63 -21.67
CA VAL A 112 31.27 13.21 -21.60
C VAL A 112 29.76 13.08 -21.40
N VAL A 113 29.13 12.28 -22.25
CA VAL A 113 27.68 12.05 -22.24
C VAL A 113 27.39 10.58 -21.98
N ALA A 114 26.55 10.30 -20.98
CA ALA A 114 26.21 8.95 -20.58
C ALA A 114 25.54 8.17 -21.73
N ARG A 115 26.16 7.05 -22.13
CA ARG A 115 25.64 6.16 -23.19
C ARG A 115 25.49 4.72 -22.68
N PRO A 116 24.30 4.09 -22.83
CA PRO A 116 24.11 2.69 -22.49
C PRO A 116 25.05 1.75 -23.24
N THR A 117 25.44 0.66 -22.58
CA THR A 117 26.20 -0.46 -23.15
C THR A 117 25.42 -1.76 -22.93
N ASP A 118 25.88 -2.87 -23.49
CA ASP A 118 25.26 -4.19 -23.31
C ASP A 118 25.11 -4.62 -21.84
N LYS A 119 25.90 -4.02 -20.94
CA LYS A 119 25.96 -4.37 -19.51
C LYS A 119 25.42 -3.29 -18.58
N HIS A 120 25.36 -2.03 -19.00
CA HIS A 120 25.11 -0.89 -18.11
C HIS A 120 24.27 0.22 -18.77
N GLY A 121 23.42 0.88 -18.00
CA GLY A 121 22.50 1.92 -18.50
C GLY A 121 23.14 3.29 -18.82
N GLY A 122 24.46 3.40 -18.94
CA GLY A 122 25.14 4.68 -19.20
C GLY A 122 25.82 5.29 -17.97
N VAL A 123 25.31 4.99 -16.77
CA VAL A 123 25.95 5.32 -15.50
C VAL A 123 26.17 4.04 -14.69
N VAL A 124 27.30 3.96 -14.00
CA VAL A 124 27.63 2.83 -13.12
C VAL A 124 28.00 3.35 -11.75
N GLN A 125 27.31 2.90 -10.69
CA GLN A 125 27.73 3.20 -9.34
C GLN A 125 28.93 2.31 -8.96
N TYR A 126 30.14 2.87 -8.92
CA TYR A 126 31.35 2.05 -8.82
C TYR A 126 31.64 1.55 -7.40
N ASP A 127 31.06 2.18 -6.39
CA ASP A 127 31.29 1.91 -4.96
C ASP A 127 30.10 1.21 -4.27
N PHE A 128 29.12 0.71 -5.04
CA PHE A 128 27.96 -0.03 -4.51
C PHE A 128 28.05 -1.54 -4.81
N GLY A 129 28.03 -2.35 -3.75
CA GLY A 129 28.39 -3.76 -3.86
C GLY A 129 28.67 -4.45 -2.54
N LYS A 130 29.01 -5.75 -2.62
CA LYS A 130 29.35 -6.60 -1.48
C LYS A 130 30.87 -6.60 -1.27
N ALA A 131 31.30 -6.30 -0.04
CA ALA A 131 32.67 -6.59 0.37
C ALA A 131 32.83 -8.10 0.59
N THR A 132 33.72 -8.74 -0.16
CA THR A 132 34.02 -10.17 -0.06
C THR A 132 35.48 -10.38 0.34
N PRO A 133 35.86 -11.57 0.86
CA PRO A 133 37.26 -11.86 1.20
C PRO A 133 38.23 -11.74 0.02
N THR A 134 37.75 -11.83 -1.22
CA THR A 134 38.53 -11.70 -2.45
C THR A 134 38.49 -10.29 -3.05
N GLY A 135 37.76 -9.36 -2.44
CA GLY A 135 37.66 -7.97 -2.88
C GLY A 135 36.22 -7.44 -2.94
N PHE A 136 36.05 -6.29 -3.57
CA PHE A 136 34.74 -5.65 -3.72
C PHE A 136 34.01 -6.18 -4.96
N GLN A 137 32.81 -6.73 -4.77
CA GLN A 137 31.94 -7.21 -5.84
C GLN A 137 30.78 -6.23 -6.05
N ARG A 138 30.81 -5.47 -7.15
CA ARG A 138 29.71 -4.57 -7.54
C ARG A 138 28.41 -5.35 -7.75
N THR A 139 27.29 -4.79 -7.29
CA THR A 139 25.94 -5.37 -7.46
C THR A 139 24.94 -4.30 -7.86
N GLY A 140 24.01 -4.61 -8.76
CA GLY A 140 22.96 -3.68 -9.21
C GLY A 140 23.27 -3.02 -10.57
N ILE A 141 22.21 -2.53 -11.22
CA ILE A 141 22.26 -1.85 -12.53
C ILE A 141 21.40 -0.58 -12.41
N LEU A 142 21.89 0.54 -12.93
CA LEU A 142 21.16 1.81 -13.01
C LEU A 142 20.39 1.91 -14.34
N ASN A 143 19.23 2.57 -14.32
CA ASN A 143 18.37 2.72 -15.50
C ASN A 143 19.07 3.46 -16.65
N SER A 144 18.63 3.17 -17.88
CA SER A 144 19.09 3.89 -19.08
C SER A 144 18.31 5.18 -19.33
N PRO A 145 18.92 6.20 -19.98
CA PRO A 145 18.19 7.39 -20.42
C PRO A 145 16.98 7.03 -21.30
N PRO A 146 15.89 7.81 -21.24
CA PRO A 146 14.68 7.55 -22.00
C PRO A 146 14.92 7.67 -23.52
N ARG A 147 14.11 6.94 -24.30
CA ARG A 147 14.26 6.82 -25.76
C ARG A 147 14.35 8.16 -26.53
N PRO A 148 13.60 9.23 -26.20
CA PRO A 148 13.73 10.52 -26.89
C PRO A 148 15.13 11.12 -26.74
N LEU A 149 15.76 10.98 -25.57
CA LEU A 149 17.12 11.43 -25.33
C LEU A 149 18.12 10.59 -26.13
N LEU A 150 17.98 9.26 -26.13
CA LEU A 150 18.85 8.38 -26.91
C LEU A 150 18.76 8.64 -28.42
N GLN A 151 17.57 8.95 -28.94
CA GLN A 151 17.39 9.35 -30.35
C GLN A 151 18.04 10.70 -30.65
N ALA A 152 17.92 11.66 -29.72
CA ALA A 152 18.60 12.95 -29.82
C ALA A 152 20.14 12.78 -29.82
N LEU A 153 20.68 11.87 -28.99
CA LEU A 153 22.11 11.53 -29.00
C LEU A 153 22.55 11.03 -30.37
N SER A 154 21.85 10.05 -30.96
CA SER A 154 22.18 9.54 -32.30
C SER A 154 22.14 10.63 -33.37
N LYS A 155 21.20 11.58 -33.26
CA LYS A 155 21.10 12.72 -34.18
C LYS A 155 22.26 13.70 -34.00
N LEU A 156 22.64 14.04 -32.77
CA LEU A 156 23.77 14.93 -32.51
C LEU A 156 25.10 14.30 -32.90
N GLU A 157 25.31 13.02 -32.60
CA GLU A 157 26.51 12.29 -33.01
C GLU A 157 26.68 12.33 -34.54
N ALA A 158 25.60 12.13 -35.31
CA ALA A 158 25.63 12.28 -36.76
C ALA A 158 25.92 13.73 -37.22
N ASN A 159 25.39 14.74 -36.51
CA ASN A 159 25.66 16.15 -36.82
C ASN A 159 27.11 16.55 -36.51
N HIS A 160 27.69 16.04 -35.42
CA HIS A 160 29.08 16.28 -35.02
C HIS A 160 30.05 15.59 -35.98
N LEU A 161 29.74 14.39 -36.48
CA LEU A 161 30.52 13.71 -37.52
C LEU A 161 30.54 14.46 -38.86
N THR A 162 29.53 15.29 -39.13
CA THR A 162 29.41 16.07 -40.37
C THR A 162 29.76 17.55 -40.20
N HIS A 163 30.19 17.97 -39.00
CA HIS A 163 30.46 19.37 -38.63
C HIS A 163 29.28 20.34 -38.82
N VAL A 164 28.03 19.85 -38.71
CA VAL A 164 26.79 20.64 -38.86
C VAL A 164 26.21 21.09 -37.49
N GLY A 165 26.96 20.91 -36.40
CA GLY A 165 26.54 21.26 -35.04
C GLY A 165 26.52 22.76 -34.73
N GLN A 166 25.75 23.15 -33.71
CA GLN A 166 25.66 24.52 -33.17
C GLN A 166 26.54 24.72 -31.93
N PHE A 167 27.17 23.66 -31.43
CA PHE A 167 27.95 23.64 -30.18
C PHE A 167 28.88 24.85 -29.98
N SER A 168 29.71 25.18 -30.97
CA SER A 168 30.65 26.32 -30.90
C SER A 168 29.94 27.68 -30.83
N SER A 169 28.84 27.83 -31.56
CA SER A 169 28.05 29.06 -31.56
C SER A 169 27.33 29.31 -30.23
N ILE A 170 26.88 28.25 -29.56
CA ILE A 170 26.24 28.32 -28.24
C ILE A 170 27.27 28.71 -27.18
N LEU A 171 28.50 28.18 -27.27
CA LEU A 171 29.58 28.55 -26.35
C LEU A 171 29.95 30.03 -26.47
N SER A 172 30.09 30.55 -27.69
CA SER A 172 30.31 31.99 -27.93
C SER A 172 29.11 32.85 -27.51
N GLU A 173 27.88 32.33 -27.60
CA GLU A 173 26.69 33.00 -27.09
C GLU A 173 26.75 33.18 -25.57
N LEU A 174 27.14 32.13 -24.84
CA LEU A 174 27.28 32.14 -23.38
C LEU A 174 28.28 33.21 -22.93
N GLU A 175 29.47 33.25 -23.54
CA GLU A 175 30.50 34.25 -23.22
C GLU A 175 29.99 35.68 -23.43
N ARG A 176 29.21 35.92 -24.49
CA ARG A 176 28.65 37.25 -24.81
C ARG A 176 27.54 37.67 -23.85
N ARG A 177 26.74 36.73 -23.34
CA ARG A 177 25.59 37.03 -22.45
C ARG A 177 26.03 37.38 -21.01
N LEU A 178 27.25 37.06 -20.63
CA LEU A 178 27.78 37.31 -19.29
C LEU A 178 28.63 38.61 -19.26
N PRO A 179 28.32 39.60 -18.41
CA PRO A 179 29.11 40.82 -18.31
C PRO A 179 30.34 40.67 -17.39
N GLY A 180 31.44 41.36 -17.74
CA GLY A 180 32.58 41.61 -16.85
C GLY A 180 33.35 40.36 -16.40
N GLN A 181 33.59 40.21 -15.10
CA GLN A 181 34.32 39.07 -14.52
C GLN A 181 33.62 37.72 -14.73
N GLY A 182 32.31 37.71 -15.00
CA GLY A 182 31.56 36.47 -15.29
C GLY A 182 32.00 35.80 -16.59
N ALA A 183 32.22 36.56 -17.66
CA ALA A 183 32.72 36.00 -18.93
C ALA A 183 34.09 35.32 -18.77
N LEU A 184 34.98 35.90 -17.95
CA LEU A 184 36.31 35.34 -17.69
C LEU A 184 36.28 33.99 -16.95
N VAL A 185 35.23 33.71 -16.17
CA VAL A 185 35.08 32.42 -15.46
C VAL A 185 34.74 31.29 -16.43
N PHE A 186 33.94 31.57 -17.47
CA PHE A 186 33.44 30.56 -18.41
C PHE A 186 34.24 30.49 -19.71
N SER A 187 35.20 31.39 -19.92
CA SER A 187 36.14 31.32 -21.05
C SER A 187 37.22 30.27 -20.84
N ARG A 188 37.77 29.77 -21.96
CA ARG A 188 38.85 28.78 -21.91
C ARG A 188 40.07 29.34 -21.15
N PRO A 189 40.61 28.61 -20.15
CA PRO A 189 41.77 29.06 -19.40
C PRO A 189 43.02 29.22 -20.28
N VAL A 190 43.92 30.12 -19.88
CA VAL A 190 45.26 30.27 -20.50
C VAL A 190 46.20 29.11 -20.10
N MET A 191 45.89 28.43 -19.00
CA MET A 191 46.63 27.26 -18.55
C MET A 191 46.47 26.11 -19.54
N GLU A 192 47.59 25.49 -19.93
CA GLU A 192 47.58 24.34 -20.83
C GLU A 192 46.96 23.10 -20.17
N ASP A 193 46.32 22.27 -20.98
CA ASP A 193 45.79 20.97 -20.58
C ASP A 193 46.94 19.96 -20.38
N HIS A 194 47.28 19.66 -19.13
CA HIS A 194 48.36 18.75 -18.76
C HIS A 194 47.82 17.49 -18.06
N LEU A 195 48.05 16.33 -18.68
CA LEU A 195 47.82 15.01 -18.06
C LEU A 195 49.15 14.48 -17.51
N TYR A 196 49.27 14.34 -16.20
CA TYR A 196 50.47 13.77 -15.58
C TYR A 196 50.49 12.24 -15.65
N LEU A 197 51.70 11.66 -15.66
CA LEU A 197 51.89 10.21 -15.60
C LEU A 197 51.28 9.65 -14.30
N ALA A 198 50.69 8.46 -14.37
CA ALA A 198 49.90 7.91 -13.26
C ALA A 198 50.71 7.67 -11.97
N ASP A 199 52.03 7.48 -12.07
CA ASP A 199 52.95 7.30 -10.94
C ASP A 199 53.46 8.63 -10.37
N TYR A 200 53.16 9.76 -11.00
CA TYR A 200 53.57 11.09 -10.56
C TYR A 200 52.49 11.72 -9.66
N HIS A 201 52.91 12.14 -8.47
CA HIS A 201 52.03 12.75 -7.47
C HIS A 201 52.29 14.25 -7.38
N HIS A 202 51.23 15.02 -7.14
CA HIS A 202 51.31 16.46 -7.00
C HIS A 202 52.32 16.90 -5.91
N VAL A 203 53.16 17.88 -6.23
CA VAL A 203 54.20 18.41 -5.33
C VAL A 203 53.72 19.71 -4.70
N GLY A 204 53.22 19.63 -3.46
CA GLY A 204 52.67 20.78 -2.73
C GLY A 204 51.60 20.37 -1.73
N THR A 205 50.96 21.34 -1.08
CA THR A 205 49.70 21.09 -0.36
C THR A 205 48.56 20.94 -1.37
N GLN A 206 47.47 20.24 -1.03
CA GLN A 206 46.33 20.05 -1.95
C GLN A 206 45.63 21.38 -2.36
N SER A 207 45.99 22.51 -1.74
CA SER A 207 45.55 23.86 -2.07
C SER A 207 46.43 24.59 -3.09
N ASP A 208 47.62 24.08 -3.39
CA ASP A 208 48.57 24.71 -4.32
C ASP A 208 48.28 24.31 -5.78
N GLY A 209 48.50 25.21 -6.73
CA GLY A 209 48.38 24.92 -8.16
C GLY A 209 49.52 24.04 -8.69
N CYS A 210 49.39 23.49 -9.89
CA CYS A 210 50.40 22.61 -10.49
C CYS A 210 51.66 23.33 -11.03
N GLU A 211 51.90 24.58 -10.62
CA GLU A 211 53.05 25.39 -11.07
C GLU A 211 54.40 24.80 -10.65
N ASN A 212 54.43 24.11 -9.50
CA ASN A 212 55.62 23.47 -8.94
C ASN A 212 55.79 22.00 -9.40
N CYS A 213 54.86 21.48 -10.21
CA CYS A 213 54.91 20.11 -10.72
C CYS A 213 55.83 20.02 -11.96
N ASP A 214 56.58 18.93 -12.05
CA ASP A 214 57.54 18.68 -13.12
C ASP A 214 56.82 18.41 -14.44
N LYS A 215 56.85 19.39 -15.34
CA LYS A 215 56.19 19.34 -16.65
C LYS A 215 56.73 18.22 -17.55
N SER A 216 57.93 17.71 -17.31
CA SER A 216 58.49 16.57 -18.05
C SER A 216 57.79 15.25 -17.71
N ARG A 217 57.04 15.20 -16.60
CA ARG A 217 56.26 14.04 -16.13
C ARG A 217 54.82 14.05 -16.66
N THR A 218 54.59 14.70 -17.80
CA THR A 218 53.31 14.69 -18.51
C THR A 218 53.27 13.57 -19.55
N ALA A 219 52.08 13.01 -19.78
CA ALA A 219 51.86 11.98 -20.78
C ALA A 219 51.95 12.61 -22.19
N ALA A 220 52.65 11.95 -23.12
CA ALA A 220 52.68 12.36 -24.51
C ALA A 220 51.32 12.05 -25.17
N ARG A 221 50.70 13.07 -25.79
CA ARG A 221 49.37 12.96 -26.41
C ARG A 221 49.39 13.41 -27.88
N PRO A 222 48.53 12.88 -28.75
CA PRO A 222 48.42 13.32 -30.14
C PRO A 222 48.08 14.81 -30.27
N VAL A 223 48.54 15.48 -31.32
CA VAL A 223 48.15 16.89 -31.58
C VAL A 223 46.73 16.91 -32.16
N ARG A 224 45.81 17.67 -31.56
CA ARG A 224 44.47 17.91 -32.12
C ARG A 224 44.54 18.98 -33.21
N CYS A 225 43.67 18.88 -34.22
CA CYS A 225 43.62 19.83 -35.34
C CYS A 225 43.11 21.22 -34.93
N ASP A 226 42.31 21.29 -33.87
CA ASP A 226 41.83 22.51 -33.25
C ASP A 226 41.74 22.34 -31.73
N ASP A 227 41.40 23.44 -31.09
CA ASP A 227 41.31 23.61 -29.65
C ASP A 227 39.86 23.50 -29.12
N LEU A 228 38.94 23.02 -29.96
CA LEU A 228 37.53 22.90 -29.59
C LEU A 228 37.30 21.67 -28.69
N PRO A 229 36.32 21.75 -27.77
CA PRO A 229 35.89 20.60 -26.99
C PRO A 229 35.38 19.46 -27.88
N VAL A 230 35.73 18.23 -27.51
CA VAL A 230 35.21 17.01 -28.14
C VAL A 230 34.12 16.40 -27.25
N VAL A 231 33.06 15.90 -27.87
CA VAL A 231 32.00 15.15 -27.18
C VAL A 231 32.29 13.66 -27.23
N HIS A 232 32.40 13.03 -26.07
CA HIS A 232 32.64 11.59 -25.89
C HIS A 232 31.38 10.91 -25.36
N TYR A 233 30.92 9.86 -26.04
CA TYR A 233 29.74 9.09 -25.64
C TYR A 233 30.18 7.79 -24.96
N GLY A 234 29.92 7.64 -23.66
CA GLY A 234 30.40 6.47 -22.92
C GLY A 234 29.87 6.36 -21.50
N LEU A 235 30.44 5.43 -20.74
CA LEU A 235 30.01 5.17 -19.37
C LEU A 235 30.55 6.24 -18.41
N ILE A 236 29.70 6.69 -17.50
CA ILE A 236 30.07 7.58 -16.39
C ILE A 236 30.06 6.77 -15.09
N ALA A 237 31.15 6.81 -14.34
CA ALA A 237 31.25 6.18 -13.03
C ALA A 237 30.81 7.15 -11.94
N SER A 238 29.76 6.80 -11.21
CA SER A 238 29.19 7.61 -10.13
C SER A 238 29.48 6.99 -8.76
N GLY A 239 29.72 7.78 -7.72
CA GLY A 239 29.95 7.24 -6.39
C GLY A 239 29.87 8.27 -5.26
N ASN A 240 29.98 7.81 -4.02
CA ASN A 240 29.93 8.68 -2.84
C ASN A 240 31.31 9.21 -2.42
N GLN A 241 32.36 8.95 -3.21
CA GLN A 241 33.73 9.38 -2.92
C GLN A 241 34.28 10.24 -4.06
N VAL A 242 34.97 11.33 -3.73
CA VAL A 242 35.73 12.11 -4.72
C VAL A 242 36.97 11.30 -5.12
N VAL A 243 37.12 11.00 -6.41
CA VAL A 243 38.31 10.29 -6.93
C VAL A 243 39.44 11.30 -7.17
N LYS A 244 40.53 11.17 -6.41
CA LYS A 244 41.77 11.97 -6.56
C LYS A 244 43.01 11.09 -6.69
N ASP A 245 42.82 9.86 -7.17
CA ASP A 245 43.86 8.84 -7.24
C ASP A 245 43.93 8.30 -8.68
N SER A 246 45.08 8.51 -9.32
CA SER A 246 45.36 8.13 -10.70
C SER A 246 45.29 6.60 -10.92
N HIS A 247 45.62 5.79 -9.91
CA HIS A 247 45.51 4.33 -9.99
C HIS A 247 44.05 3.88 -9.92
N LEU A 248 43.25 4.46 -9.01
CA LEU A 248 41.82 4.18 -8.92
C LEU A 248 41.11 4.63 -10.20
N ARG A 249 41.42 5.82 -10.71
CA ARG A 249 40.92 6.31 -12.00
C ARG A 249 41.21 5.32 -13.13
N ASN A 250 42.46 4.91 -13.29
CA ASN A 250 42.86 3.99 -14.35
C ASN A 250 42.18 2.62 -14.19
N LYS A 251 42.02 2.14 -12.95
CA LYS A 251 41.30 0.91 -12.64
C LYS A 251 39.83 1.01 -13.05
N LEU A 252 39.15 2.12 -12.77
CA LEU A 252 37.78 2.35 -13.21
C LEU A 252 37.67 2.39 -14.74
N GLY A 253 38.62 3.03 -15.42
CA GLY A 253 38.70 3.01 -16.88
C GLY A 253 38.86 1.60 -17.46
N GLN A 254 39.72 0.77 -16.87
CA GLN A 254 39.99 -0.59 -17.34
C GLN A 254 38.87 -1.58 -17.03
N GLU A 255 38.32 -1.55 -15.82
CA GLU A 255 37.31 -2.51 -15.38
C GLU A 255 35.91 -2.19 -15.92
N LEU A 256 35.56 -0.90 -16.01
CA LEU A 256 34.22 -0.47 -16.40
C LEU A 256 34.16 0.06 -17.82
N GLY A 257 35.28 0.48 -18.42
CA GLY A 257 35.26 1.28 -19.63
C GLY A 257 34.69 2.68 -19.40
N ALA A 258 34.82 3.21 -18.17
CA ALA A 258 34.30 4.53 -17.81
C ALA A 258 35.18 5.66 -18.38
N TYR A 259 34.54 6.75 -18.81
CA TYR A 259 35.16 7.92 -19.41
C TYR A 259 35.22 9.12 -18.44
N CYS A 260 34.38 9.12 -17.42
CA CYS A 260 34.32 10.19 -16.43
C CYS A 260 33.89 9.65 -15.07
N VAL A 261 34.30 10.33 -13.99
CA VAL A 261 33.80 10.15 -12.63
C VAL A 261 33.08 11.39 -12.11
N GLU A 262 31.98 11.17 -11.39
CA GLU A 262 31.18 12.20 -10.73
C GLU A 262 30.45 11.62 -9.49
N MET A 263 29.67 12.42 -8.76
CA MET A 263 29.16 11.99 -7.43
C MET A 263 27.62 12.01 -7.26
N GLU A 264 26.86 12.45 -8.26
CA GLU A 264 25.43 12.73 -8.10
C GLU A 264 24.54 11.75 -8.88
N ALA A 265 24.98 11.28 -10.04
CA ALA A 265 24.14 10.57 -11.01
C ALA A 265 23.49 9.30 -10.47
N ALA A 266 24.21 8.50 -9.67
CA ALA A 266 23.67 7.27 -9.09
C ALA A 266 22.45 7.51 -8.17
N GLY A 267 22.34 8.71 -7.59
CA GLY A 267 21.18 9.11 -6.80
C GLY A 267 19.97 9.58 -7.61
N LEU A 268 20.10 9.75 -8.93
CA LEU A 268 19.04 10.28 -9.80
C LEU A 268 18.49 9.27 -10.80
N THR A 269 19.35 8.47 -11.42
CA THR A 269 19.00 7.65 -12.59
C THR A 269 17.88 6.64 -12.33
N ASN A 270 17.71 6.18 -11.09
CA ASN A 270 16.63 5.25 -10.73
C ASN A 270 15.32 5.94 -10.35
N HIS A 271 15.36 7.23 -10.03
CA HIS A 271 14.21 7.99 -9.55
C HIS A 271 13.60 8.89 -10.63
N LEU A 272 14.38 9.24 -11.66
CA LEU A 272 13.96 10.18 -12.69
C LEU A 272 14.56 9.76 -14.05
N PRO A 273 13.76 9.73 -15.14
CA PRO A 273 14.29 9.50 -16.50
C PRO A 273 15.29 10.59 -16.89
N CYS A 274 16.59 10.33 -16.74
CA CYS A 274 17.61 11.37 -16.88
C CYS A 274 18.76 11.00 -17.82
N LEU A 275 19.35 12.03 -18.43
CA LEU A 275 20.63 11.94 -19.13
C LEU A 275 21.67 12.74 -18.37
N VAL A 276 22.85 12.14 -18.20
CA VAL A 276 23.98 12.76 -17.49
C VAL A 276 24.98 13.31 -18.50
N VAL A 277 25.33 14.59 -18.32
CA VAL A 277 26.28 15.33 -19.14
C VAL A 277 27.33 15.95 -18.22
N ARG A 278 28.61 15.66 -18.49
CA ARG A 278 29.74 16.12 -17.67
C ARG A 278 30.77 16.83 -18.52
N GLY A 279 31.04 18.08 -18.21
CA GLY A 279 32.20 18.80 -18.72
C GLY A 279 33.41 18.41 -17.89
N ILE A 280 34.54 18.14 -18.56
CA ILE A 280 35.72 17.61 -17.89
C ILE A 280 36.54 18.75 -17.30
N CYS A 281 36.63 18.80 -15.97
CA CYS A 281 37.29 19.88 -15.24
C CYS A 281 38.63 19.48 -14.61
N ASP A 282 38.86 18.20 -14.39
CA ASP A 282 40.14 17.63 -13.95
C ASP A 282 40.30 16.20 -14.50
N TYR A 283 41.37 15.50 -14.10
CA TYR A 283 41.64 14.11 -14.47
C TYR A 283 41.47 13.12 -13.32
N ALA A 284 40.61 13.40 -12.34
CA ALA A 284 40.34 12.50 -11.21
C ALA A 284 41.61 11.98 -10.51
N ASP A 285 42.63 12.83 -10.40
CA ASP A 285 43.91 12.53 -9.76
C ASP A 285 44.29 13.62 -8.77
N SER A 286 45.52 13.56 -8.25
CA SER A 286 45.98 14.50 -7.22
C SER A 286 46.21 15.93 -7.73
N HIS A 287 46.21 16.18 -9.04
CA HIS A 287 46.51 17.47 -9.65
C HIS A 287 45.24 18.29 -9.85
N LYS A 288 45.16 19.42 -9.13
CA LYS A 288 44.00 20.30 -9.14
C LYS A 288 43.96 21.16 -10.41
N ASN A 289 42.78 21.28 -11.02
CA ASN A 289 42.54 22.05 -12.24
C ASN A 289 41.34 23.03 -12.11
N ASP A 290 41.17 23.66 -10.94
CA ASP A 290 40.03 24.54 -10.63
C ASP A 290 39.76 25.64 -11.67
N ALA A 291 40.79 26.13 -12.35
CA ALA A 291 40.67 27.13 -13.41
C ALA A 291 39.75 26.66 -14.57
N TRP A 292 39.64 25.34 -14.77
CA TRP A 292 38.82 24.73 -15.80
C TRP A 292 37.36 24.52 -15.39
N HIS A 293 36.99 24.69 -14.11
CA HIS A 293 35.63 24.41 -13.62
C HIS A 293 34.57 25.22 -14.36
N GLY A 294 34.80 26.51 -14.57
CA GLY A 294 33.85 27.36 -15.29
C GLY A 294 33.75 26.98 -16.77
N TYR A 295 34.87 26.83 -17.48
CA TYR A 295 34.84 26.40 -18.89
C TYR A 295 34.21 25.00 -19.09
N ALA A 296 34.49 24.05 -18.20
CA ALA A 296 33.87 22.73 -18.20
C ALA A 296 32.34 22.81 -17.96
N ALA A 297 31.88 23.66 -17.03
CA ALA A 297 30.46 23.89 -16.82
C ALA A 297 29.79 24.51 -18.06
N ALA A 298 30.48 25.46 -18.73
CA ALA A 298 29.99 26.10 -19.95
C ALA A 298 29.84 25.12 -21.11
N THR A 299 30.83 24.25 -21.33
CA THR A 299 30.81 23.25 -22.41
C THR A 299 29.74 22.19 -22.18
N ALA A 300 29.55 21.72 -20.94
CA ALA A 300 28.45 20.82 -20.57
C ALA A 300 27.08 21.46 -20.80
N ALA A 301 26.91 22.73 -20.41
CA ALA A 301 25.66 23.46 -20.60
C ALA A 301 25.37 23.76 -22.07
N ALA A 302 26.40 24.08 -22.86
CA ALA A 302 26.28 24.27 -24.31
C ALA A 302 25.80 22.99 -25.01
N TYR A 303 26.36 21.83 -24.63
CA TYR A 303 25.89 20.54 -25.15
C TYR A 303 24.42 20.28 -24.80
N ALA A 304 24.03 20.53 -23.54
CA ALA A 304 22.64 20.34 -23.10
C ALA A 304 21.66 21.25 -23.86
N LYS A 305 22.03 22.51 -24.15
CA LYS A 305 21.22 23.40 -25.01
C LYS A 305 21.14 22.89 -26.45
N GLU A 306 22.24 22.40 -27.01
CA GLU A 306 22.26 21.80 -28.35
C GLU A 306 21.37 20.54 -28.42
N LEU A 307 21.39 19.70 -27.39
CA LEU A 307 20.55 18.51 -27.27
C LEU A 307 19.06 18.85 -27.34
N LEU A 308 18.63 19.90 -26.63
CA LEU A 308 17.23 20.33 -26.66
C LEU A 308 16.80 20.87 -28.03
N SER A 309 17.74 21.36 -28.85
CA SER A 309 17.45 21.86 -30.21
C SER A 309 17.00 20.78 -31.19
N VAL A 310 17.40 19.53 -30.96
CA VAL A 310 17.04 18.38 -31.82
C VAL A 310 15.87 17.56 -31.26
N ILE A 311 15.41 17.87 -30.05
CA ILE A 311 14.25 17.24 -29.42
C ILE A 311 13.01 18.04 -29.83
N PRO A 312 12.00 17.42 -30.49
CA PRO A 312 10.77 18.11 -30.84
C PRO A 312 10.03 18.63 -29.61
N VAL A 313 9.54 19.87 -29.65
CA VAL A 313 8.64 20.41 -28.61
C VAL A 313 7.27 19.79 -28.78
N THR A 314 6.86 18.97 -27.82
CA THR A 314 5.50 18.40 -27.77
C THR A 314 4.51 19.53 -27.50
N GLN A 315 3.80 20.00 -28.54
CA GLN A 315 2.73 20.98 -28.38
C GLN A 315 1.53 20.31 -27.70
N HIS A 316 1.44 20.38 -26.37
CA HIS A 316 0.14 20.23 -25.73
C HIS A 316 -0.74 21.40 -26.16
N HIS A 317 -1.86 21.05 -26.80
CA HIS A 317 -2.87 21.93 -27.36
C HIS A 317 -3.10 23.22 -26.56
N MET A 318 -2.76 24.37 -27.17
CA MET A 318 -3.54 25.58 -27.01
C MET A 318 -4.89 25.37 -27.71
N ALA A 319 -5.76 24.55 -27.11
CA ALA A 319 -7.18 24.48 -27.44
C ALA A 319 -7.96 25.00 -26.24
N TYR A 320 -8.86 25.93 -26.55
CA TYR A 320 -9.73 26.65 -25.65
C TYR A 320 -10.29 25.81 -24.50
N SER A 321 -10.26 26.40 -23.31
CA SER A 321 -11.04 26.12 -22.12
C SER A 321 -12.26 25.20 -22.32
N THR A 322 -12.11 23.93 -21.93
CA THR A 322 -13.13 23.17 -21.18
C THR A 322 -12.43 22.11 -20.33
N GLY A 323 -12.30 22.38 -19.02
CA GLY A 323 -12.15 21.41 -17.92
C GLY A 323 -11.05 20.34 -18.02
N ASN A 324 -9.97 20.50 -17.23
CA ASN A 324 -9.05 19.42 -16.86
C ASN A 324 -9.81 18.16 -16.42
N THR A 325 -9.79 17.12 -17.23
CA THR A 325 -10.26 15.77 -16.85
C THR A 325 -9.27 14.66 -17.18
N TRP A 326 -8.32 14.86 -18.10
CA TRP A 326 -7.37 13.83 -18.52
C TRP A 326 -6.35 13.45 -17.41
N ASP A 327 -5.80 14.43 -16.69
CA ASP A 327 -4.75 14.17 -15.68
C ASP A 327 -5.22 13.40 -14.44
N ASN A 328 -6.53 13.42 -14.14
CA ASN A 328 -7.06 12.79 -12.92
C ASN A 328 -7.29 11.28 -13.03
N TYR A 329 -7.25 10.73 -14.25
CA TYR A 329 -7.60 9.32 -14.51
C TYR A 329 -6.50 8.57 -15.27
N HIS A 330 -5.35 9.21 -15.52
CA HIS A 330 -4.24 8.53 -16.17
C HIS A 330 -3.53 7.57 -15.20
N ILE A 331 -3.53 6.28 -15.53
CA ILE A 331 -2.81 5.24 -14.78
C ILE A 331 -1.88 4.51 -15.74
N PRO A 332 -0.54 4.54 -15.53
CA PRO A 332 0.42 3.86 -16.38
C PRO A 332 0.07 2.38 -16.57
N PHE A 333 0.13 1.95 -17.82
CA PHE A 333 -0.07 0.56 -18.19
C PHE A 333 1.11 -0.28 -17.69
N GLN A 334 0.84 -1.19 -16.75
CA GLN A 334 1.84 -2.13 -16.24
C GLN A 334 1.83 -3.40 -17.10
N LEU A 335 3.01 -3.78 -17.59
CA LEU A 335 3.21 -5.00 -18.38
C LEU A 335 3.32 -6.27 -17.52
N THR A 336 3.34 -6.12 -16.21
CA THR A 336 3.51 -7.22 -15.26
C THR A 336 2.50 -8.32 -15.52
N ASP A 337 1.20 -8.00 -15.59
CA ASP A 337 0.10 -8.99 -15.66
C ASP A 337 -0.35 -9.29 -17.11
N VAL A 338 0.41 -8.81 -18.10
CA VAL A 338 0.09 -8.93 -19.53
C VAL A 338 0.99 -9.97 -20.17
N PRO A 339 0.46 -11.06 -20.77
CA PRO A 339 1.26 -12.17 -21.31
C PRO A 339 2.37 -11.71 -22.24
N THR A 340 3.62 -12.12 -21.99
CA THR A 340 4.77 -11.82 -22.84
C THR A 340 4.59 -12.46 -24.22
N ILE A 341 4.90 -11.71 -25.28
CA ILE A 341 4.80 -12.23 -26.66
C ILE A 341 6.15 -12.01 -27.31
N SER A 342 6.93 -13.07 -27.46
CA SER A 342 8.26 -13.03 -28.07
C SER A 342 8.20 -12.86 -29.59
N ASN A 343 7.21 -13.49 -30.25
CA ASN A 343 7.01 -13.47 -31.70
C ASN A 343 5.52 -13.37 -32.08
N PHE A 344 4.94 -12.16 -32.07
CA PHE A 344 3.58 -11.96 -32.61
C PHE A 344 3.64 -11.86 -34.13
N VAL A 345 2.97 -12.75 -34.84
CA VAL A 345 2.97 -12.80 -36.32
C VAL A 345 1.55 -12.61 -36.83
N GLY A 346 1.37 -11.67 -37.78
CA GLY A 346 0.12 -11.47 -38.52
C GLY A 346 -0.94 -10.63 -37.79
N ARG A 347 -2.21 -10.76 -38.22
CA ARG A 347 -3.41 -10.14 -37.60
C ARG A 347 -3.58 -8.62 -37.72
N GLY A 348 -2.84 -7.95 -38.60
CA GLY A 348 -2.94 -6.49 -38.79
C GLY A 348 -4.37 -6.01 -39.09
N ALA A 349 -5.12 -6.76 -39.89
CA ALA A 349 -6.54 -6.47 -40.18
C ALA A 349 -7.41 -6.51 -38.92
N ASN A 350 -7.22 -7.52 -38.05
CA ASN A 350 -8.00 -7.63 -36.81
C ASN A 350 -7.65 -6.52 -35.81
N ILE A 351 -6.39 -6.10 -35.73
CA ILE A 351 -5.97 -4.96 -34.89
C ILE A 351 -6.62 -3.68 -35.41
N HIS A 352 -6.63 -3.48 -36.73
CA HIS A 352 -7.25 -2.30 -37.34
C HIS A 352 -8.77 -2.26 -37.10
N GLU A 353 -9.46 -3.41 -37.26
CA GLU A 353 -10.89 -3.54 -36.95
C GLU A 353 -11.18 -3.23 -35.47
N LEU A 354 -10.38 -3.77 -34.55
CA LEU A 354 -10.52 -3.48 -33.11
C LEU A 354 -10.29 -1.99 -32.82
N TRP A 355 -9.32 -1.35 -33.47
CA TRP A 355 -9.03 0.07 -33.31
C TRP A 355 -10.19 0.95 -33.79
N GLU A 356 -10.76 0.67 -34.96
CA GLU A 356 -11.90 1.44 -35.47
C GLU A 356 -13.11 1.39 -34.54
N ILE A 357 -13.29 0.29 -33.81
CA ILE A 357 -14.36 0.12 -32.82
C ILE A 357 -14.01 0.78 -31.48
N LEU A 358 -12.81 0.53 -30.95
CA LEU A 358 -12.45 0.81 -29.55
C LEU A 358 -11.73 2.15 -29.34
N ARG A 359 -11.29 2.83 -30.40
CA ARG A 359 -10.58 4.11 -30.29
C ARG A 359 -11.35 5.11 -29.41
N PRO A 360 -10.68 5.85 -28.52
CA PRO A 360 -11.32 6.94 -27.79
C PRO A 360 -11.90 7.98 -28.76
N ASN A 361 -13.13 8.45 -28.52
CA ASN A 361 -13.74 9.53 -29.28
C ASN A 361 -14.70 10.34 -28.38
N THR A 362 -15.07 11.55 -28.80
CA THR A 362 -15.91 12.48 -28.02
C THR A 362 -17.37 12.05 -27.84
N ALA A 363 -17.80 10.93 -28.44
CA ALA A 363 -19.14 10.39 -28.25
C ALA A 363 -19.18 9.51 -27.00
N MET A 364 -19.98 9.91 -26.00
CA MET A 364 -20.18 9.15 -24.76
C MET A 364 -21.06 7.91 -25.01
N ALA A 365 -20.48 6.88 -25.64
CA ALA A 365 -21.11 5.57 -25.83
C ALA A 365 -20.11 4.46 -25.47
N ARG A 366 -20.56 3.45 -24.72
CA ARG A 366 -19.72 2.31 -24.30
C ARG A 366 -19.42 1.42 -25.51
N LYS A 367 -18.13 1.12 -25.74
CA LYS A 367 -17.66 0.26 -26.83
C LYS A 367 -17.21 -1.06 -26.22
N ALA A 368 -17.94 -2.14 -26.49
CA ALA A 368 -17.59 -3.46 -25.96
C ALA A 368 -17.46 -4.48 -27.09
N VAL A 369 -16.31 -5.13 -27.16
CA VAL A 369 -16.00 -6.16 -28.16
C VAL A 369 -15.72 -7.49 -27.47
N VAL A 370 -16.35 -8.55 -27.98
CA VAL A 370 -16.08 -9.92 -27.54
C VAL A 370 -15.25 -10.63 -28.59
N ILE A 371 -13.98 -10.90 -28.27
CA ILE A 371 -13.10 -11.75 -29.07
C ILE A 371 -13.32 -13.20 -28.68
N TYR A 372 -13.94 -13.98 -29.55
CA TYR A 372 -14.25 -15.38 -29.27
C TYR A 372 -13.74 -16.35 -30.33
N GLY A 373 -13.52 -17.60 -29.90
CA GLY A 373 -12.98 -18.67 -30.73
C GLY A 373 -12.39 -19.79 -29.90
N MET A 374 -12.06 -20.91 -30.54
CA MET A 374 -11.44 -22.08 -29.89
C MET A 374 -10.13 -21.75 -29.12
N GLY A 375 -9.76 -22.60 -28.17
CA GLY A 375 -8.48 -22.48 -27.46
C GLY A 375 -7.28 -22.54 -28.40
N GLY A 376 -6.23 -21.76 -28.12
CA GLY A 376 -4.99 -21.74 -28.92
C GLY A 376 -5.01 -20.87 -30.19
N LEU A 377 -6.10 -20.13 -30.46
CA LEU A 377 -6.20 -19.20 -31.61
C LEU A 377 -5.49 -17.85 -31.46
N GLY A 378 -4.96 -17.55 -30.27
CA GLY A 378 -4.28 -16.28 -30.01
C GLY A 378 -5.18 -15.14 -29.53
N LYS A 379 -6.35 -15.42 -28.91
CA LYS A 379 -7.29 -14.38 -28.45
C LYS A 379 -6.66 -13.46 -27.40
N THR A 380 -6.13 -14.06 -26.35
CA THR A 380 -5.38 -13.41 -25.29
C THR A 380 -4.17 -12.65 -25.85
N GLN A 381 -3.44 -13.25 -26.79
CA GLN A 381 -2.29 -12.63 -27.43
C GLN A 381 -2.69 -11.43 -28.31
N LEU A 382 -3.82 -11.49 -29.01
CA LEU A 382 -4.35 -10.36 -29.80
C LEU A 382 -4.75 -9.19 -28.88
N ALA A 383 -5.45 -9.45 -27.78
CA ALA A 383 -5.84 -8.43 -26.81
C ALA A 383 -4.60 -7.79 -26.12
N ALA A 384 -3.62 -8.61 -25.73
CA ALA A 384 -2.36 -8.14 -25.15
C ALA A 384 -1.55 -7.30 -26.15
N HIS A 385 -1.50 -7.71 -27.42
CA HIS A 385 -0.79 -6.95 -28.45
C HIS A 385 -1.51 -5.63 -28.78
N PHE A 386 -2.84 -5.62 -28.85
CA PHE A 386 -3.65 -4.40 -28.99
C PHE A 386 -3.37 -3.41 -27.84
N ALA A 387 -3.43 -3.88 -26.59
CA ALA A 387 -3.16 -3.06 -25.41
C ALA A 387 -1.75 -2.45 -25.43
N ARG A 388 -0.75 -3.20 -25.93
CA ARG A 388 0.65 -2.72 -26.03
C ARG A 388 0.85 -1.66 -27.09
N ILE A 389 0.21 -1.81 -28.26
CA ILE A 389 0.30 -0.83 -29.35
C ILE A 389 -0.40 0.48 -28.95
N HIS A 390 -1.54 0.38 -28.26
CA HIS A 390 -2.40 1.51 -27.92
C HIS A 390 -2.29 1.98 -26.47
N LYS A 391 -1.19 1.65 -25.79
CA LYS A 391 -1.00 1.93 -24.35
C LYS A 391 -1.00 3.43 -24.00
N GLU A 392 -0.68 4.29 -24.98
CA GLU A 392 -0.64 5.75 -24.85
C GLU A 392 -1.93 6.42 -25.35
N ASP A 393 -2.81 5.66 -26.01
CA ASP A 393 -4.06 6.18 -26.56
C ASP A 393 -5.21 6.18 -25.55
N PHE A 394 -5.13 5.37 -24.48
CA PHE A 394 -6.14 5.31 -23.41
C PHE A 394 -5.61 5.94 -22.11
N THR A 395 -6.49 6.55 -21.32
CA THR A 395 -6.11 7.12 -20.01
C THR A 395 -5.64 6.04 -19.05
N SER A 396 -6.29 4.89 -19.05
CA SER A 396 -5.90 3.75 -18.22
C SER A 396 -6.27 2.44 -18.89
N ILE A 397 -5.38 1.44 -18.79
CA ILE A 397 -5.62 0.09 -19.28
C ILE A 397 -5.50 -0.90 -18.11
N PHE A 398 -6.54 -1.71 -17.91
CA PHE A 398 -6.58 -2.75 -16.90
C PHE A 398 -6.83 -4.12 -17.50
N TRP A 399 -6.09 -5.09 -16.99
CA TRP A 399 -6.17 -6.50 -17.37
C TRP A 399 -6.79 -7.28 -16.21
N LEU A 400 -7.94 -7.92 -16.45
CA LEU A 400 -8.69 -8.68 -15.45
C LEU A 400 -8.81 -10.14 -15.86
N HIS A 401 -8.53 -11.06 -14.93
CA HIS A 401 -8.67 -12.50 -15.17
C HIS A 401 -10.11 -12.94 -14.85
N GLY A 402 -10.85 -13.39 -15.87
CA GLY A 402 -12.29 -13.62 -15.80
C GLY A 402 -12.73 -15.07 -15.69
N LYS A 403 -11.82 -15.99 -15.33
CA LYS A 403 -12.09 -17.44 -15.29
C LYS A 403 -13.19 -17.80 -14.30
N ASP A 404 -13.14 -17.22 -13.10
CA ASP A 404 -14.15 -17.42 -12.05
C ASP A 404 -14.33 -16.15 -11.20
N GLU A 405 -15.38 -16.10 -10.38
CA GLU A 405 -15.71 -14.94 -9.53
C GLU A 405 -14.58 -14.60 -8.54
N THR A 406 -13.83 -15.59 -8.06
CA THR A 406 -12.70 -15.38 -7.15
C THR A 406 -11.50 -14.70 -7.81
N THR A 407 -11.10 -15.16 -8.99
CA THR A 407 -10.00 -14.58 -9.79
C THR A 407 -10.33 -13.17 -10.25
N LEU A 408 -11.57 -12.96 -10.69
CA LEU A 408 -12.05 -11.66 -11.12
C LEU A 408 -12.04 -10.64 -9.97
N ASN A 409 -12.51 -11.04 -8.78
CA ASN A 409 -12.46 -10.17 -7.61
C ASN A 409 -11.03 -9.84 -7.16
N ALA A 410 -10.09 -10.77 -7.29
CA ALA A 410 -8.67 -10.50 -7.02
C ALA A 410 -8.11 -9.47 -8.01
N SER A 411 -8.38 -9.62 -9.31
CA SER A 411 -7.97 -8.63 -10.31
C SER A 411 -8.61 -7.25 -10.09
N PHE A 412 -9.85 -7.18 -9.60
CA PHE A 412 -10.45 -5.91 -9.19
C PHE A 412 -9.80 -5.30 -7.96
N ALA A 413 -9.31 -6.11 -7.02
CA ALA A 413 -8.56 -5.63 -5.87
C ALA A 413 -7.23 -4.99 -6.33
N ASP A 414 -6.53 -5.61 -7.27
CA ASP A 414 -5.29 -5.10 -7.85
C ASP A 414 -5.52 -3.81 -8.66
N LEU A 415 -6.62 -3.75 -9.44
CA LEU A 415 -7.06 -2.54 -10.11
C LEU A 415 -7.26 -1.39 -9.10
N VAL A 416 -8.00 -1.65 -8.01
CA VAL A 416 -8.23 -0.65 -6.96
C VAL A 416 -6.93 -0.21 -6.29
N ALA A 417 -5.98 -1.12 -6.07
CA ALA A 417 -4.66 -0.78 -5.55
C ALA A 417 -3.89 0.16 -6.51
N ARG A 418 -3.84 -0.17 -7.80
CA ARG A 418 -3.16 0.65 -8.83
C ARG A 418 -3.79 2.03 -8.99
N VAL A 419 -5.12 2.11 -8.95
CA VAL A 419 -5.84 3.38 -8.99
C VAL A 419 -5.52 4.27 -7.77
N ARG A 420 -5.21 3.68 -6.61
CA ARG A 420 -4.88 4.40 -5.37
C ARG A 420 -3.44 4.92 -5.34
N GLU A 421 -2.50 4.21 -5.93
CA GLU A 421 -1.07 4.59 -5.91
C GLU A 421 -0.76 5.84 -6.76
N LEU A 422 -1.62 6.17 -7.72
CA LEU A 422 -1.32 7.17 -8.76
C LEU A 422 -2.30 8.34 -8.84
N ALA A 423 -3.55 8.18 -8.39
CA ALA A 423 -4.52 9.27 -8.34
C ALA A 423 -4.67 9.79 -6.90
N ALA A 424 -4.82 11.11 -6.73
CA ALA A 424 -5.35 11.73 -5.51
C ALA A 424 -6.82 11.31 -5.32
N PHE A 425 -7.03 10.04 -4.97
CA PHE A 425 -8.33 9.44 -4.76
C PHE A 425 -8.91 9.98 -3.46
N ASN A 426 -9.81 10.95 -3.56
CA ASN A 426 -10.49 11.53 -2.41
C ASN A 426 -11.17 10.45 -1.55
N SER A 427 -10.63 10.27 -0.34
CA SER A 427 -11.23 10.09 0.99
C SER A 427 -12.49 9.26 1.25
N THR A 428 -13.23 8.72 0.28
CA THR A 428 -14.47 7.95 0.56
C THR A 428 -14.40 6.46 0.21
N ASN A 429 -13.42 6.01 -0.58
CA ASN A 429 -13.41 4.64 -1.13
C ASN A 429 -12.21 3.79 -0.68
N HIS A 430 -11.59 4.13 0.45
CA HIS A 430 -10.45 3.40 1.03
C HIS A 430 -10.81 1.98 1.56
N HIS A 431 -12.09 1.62 1.62
CA HIS A 431 -12.62 0.43 2.30
C HIS A 431 -12.56 -0.92 1.55
N ALA A 432 -12.28 -0.93 0.24
CA ALA A 432 -12.54 -2.11 -0.60
C ALA A 432 -11.72 -3.39 -0.29
N MET A 433 -10.42 -3.29 0.04
CA MET A 433 -9.54 -4.47 0.17
C MET A 433 -9.65 -5.23 1.51
N ARG A 434 -10.30 -4.68 2.54
CA ARG A 434 -10.44 -5.30 3.87
C ARG A 434 -11.85 -5.82 4.20
N GLU A 435 -12.87 -5.50 3.41
CA GLU A 435 -14.27 -5.90 3.64
C GLU A 435 -14.79 -6.99 2.67
N GLY A 436 -13.89 -7.69 2.00
CA GLY A 436 -14.20 -8.84 1.16
C GLY A 436 -14.23 -8.55 -0.34
N PRO A 437 -14.03 -9.58 -1.19
CA PRO A 437 -13.72 -9.44 -2.60
C PRO A 437 -14.75 -8.63 -3.43
N GLY A 438 -16.03 -8.65 -3.04
CA GLY A 438 -17.12 -7.98 -3.76
C GLY A 438 -17.15 -6.45 -3.68
N LEU A 439 -16.54 -5.84 -2.64
CA LEU A 439 -16.53 -4.37 -2.49
C LEU A 439 -15.48 -3.71 -3.40
N CYS A 440 -14.36 -4.39 -3.68
CA CYS A 440 -13.33 -3.97 -4.64
C CYS A 440 -13.90 -3.78 -6.04
N ALA A 441 -14.65 -4.75 -6.54
CA ALA A 441 -15.26 -4.68 -7.86
C ALA A 441 -16.24 -3.52 -7.95
N LYS A 442 -17.13 -3.35 -6.95
CA LYS A 442 -18.07 -2.22 -6.93
C LYS A 442 -17.33 -0.87 -6.97
N THR A 443 -16.28 -0.73 -6.18
CA THR A 443 -15.47 0.50 -6.11
C THR A 443 -14.76 0.81 -7.42
N ALA A 444 -14.18 -0.22 -8.06
CA ALA A 444 -13.54 -0.11 -9.37
C ALA A 444 -14.53 0.34 -10.44
N LEU A 445 -15.70 -0.31 -10.49
CA LEU A 445 -16.75 -0.02 -11.48
C LEU A 445 -17.35 1.38 -11.27
N GLU A 446 -17.51 1.84 -10.02
CA GLU A 446 -17.92 3.22 -9.72
C GLU A 446 -16.90 4.25 -10.20
N TRP A 447 -15.60 3.97 -10.05
CA TRP A 447 -14.54 4.86 -10.55
C TRP A 447 -14.51 4.94 -12.08
N LEU A 448 -14.63 3.79 -12.74
CA LEU A 448 -14.74 3.70 -14.20
C LEU A 448 -16.03 4.37 -14.71
N SER A 449 -17.06 4.49 -13.87
CA SER A 449 -18.36 5.09 -14.22
C SER A 449 -18.44 6.60 -13.96
N LYS A 450 -17.35 7.26 -13.56
CA LYS A 450 -17.33 8.72 -13.40
C LYS A 450 -17.48 9.40 -14.76
N LYS A 451 -18.39 10.39 -14.86
CA LYS A 451 -18.70 11.13 -16.10
C LYS A 451 -17.49 11.72 -16.83
N ASN A 452 -16.39 11.95 -16.13
CA ASN A 452 -15.19 12.59 -16.64
C ASN A 452 -14.08 11.57 -16.95
N ASN A 453 -14.36 10.27 -16.78
CA ASN A 453 -13.45 9.14 -16.94
C ASN A 453 -13.96 8.21 -18.04
N ALA A 454 -13.81 8.62 -19.31
CA ALA A 454 -14.47 7.98 -20.45
C ALA A 454 -13.53 7.28 -21.44
N GLU A 455 -12.22 7.40 -21.25
CA GLU A 455 -11.20 6.99 -22.23
C GLU A 455 -10.31 5.86 -21.71
N TRP A 456 -10.84 5.04 -20.81
CA TRP A 456 -10.18 3.85 -20.29
C TRP A 456 -10.47 2.61 -21.15
N LEU A 457 -9.57 1.62 -21.09
CA LEU A 457 -9.72 0.29 -21.68
C LEU A 457 -9.72 -0.78 -20.59
N LEU A 458 -10.75 -1.62 -20.57
CA LEU A 458 -10.87 -2.75 -19.65
C LEU A 458 -10.83 -4.08 -20.43
N ILE A 459 -9.90 -4.95 -20.10
CA ILE A 459 -9.72 -6.24 -20.78
C ILE A 459 -10.05 -7.37 -19.80
N TYR A 460 -11.10 -8.13 -20.09
CA TYR A 460 -11.44 -9.37 -19.38
C TYR A 460 -10.90 -10.57 -20.16
N ASP A 461 -9.95 -11.30 -19.58
CA ASP A 461 -9.30 -12.44 -20.22
C ASP A 461 -9.83 -13.79 -19.71
N ASP A 462 -10.03 -14.75 -20.63
CA ASP A 462 -10.51 -16.13 -20.40
C ASP A 462 -11.83 -16.22 -19.61
N VAL A 463 -12.83 -15.44 -20.03
CA VAL A 463 -14.16 -15.42 -19.39
C VAL A 463 -14.95 -16.68 -19.71
N GLU A 464 -15.38 -17.41 -18.67
CA GLU A 464 -16.29 -18.57 -18.78
C GLU A 464 -17.70 -18.31 -18.18
N ALA A 465 -17.86 -17.27 -17.35
CA ALA A 465 -19.09 -16.98 -16.59
C ALA A 465 -20.21 -16.38 -17.45
N ARG A 466 -21.47 -16.81 -17.29
CA ARG A 466 -22.64 -16.29 -18.06
C ARG A 466 -23.10 -14.89 -17.65
N ASP A 467 -22.72 -14.42 -16.47
CA ASP A 467 -23.20 -13.16 -15.89
C ASP A 467 -22.13 -12.06 -15.94
N ILE A 468 -21.46 -11.82 -17.08
CA ILE A 468 -20.48 -10.71 -17.14
C ILE A 468 -21.13 -9.35 -16.89
N GLU A 469 -22.42 -9.22 -17.16
CA GLU A 469 -23.17 -7.97 -17.07
C GLU A 469 -23.11 -7.35 -15.67
N LYS A 470 -23.06 -8.17 -14.61
CA LYS A 470 -22.93 -7.69 -13.22
C LYS A 470 -21.54 -7.07 -12.93
N TRP A 471 -20.56 -7.31 -13.80
CA TRP A 471 -19.18 -6.88 -13.66
C TRP A 471 -18.80 -5.75 -14.62
N LEU A 472 -19.74 -5.23 -15.41
CA LEU A 472 -19.50 -4.11 -16.30
C LEU A 472 -19.76 -2.78 -15.60
N PRO A 473 -19.05 -1.69 -15.95
CA PRO A 473 -19.37 -0.35 -15.45
C PRO A 473 -20.80 0.03 -15.85
N THR A 474 -21.49 0.74 -14.95
CA THR A 474 -22.86 1.23 -15.20
C THR A 474 -22.89 2.43 -16.14
N ALA A 475 -21.75 3.07 -16.38
CA ALA A 475 -21.63 4.15 -17.35
C ALA A 475 -21.69 3.67 -18.81
N ASP A 476 -22.26 4.53 -19.66
CA ASP A 476 -22.34 4.33 -21.11
C ASP A 476 -21.12 4.94 -21.83
N HIS A 477 -19.92 4.74 -21.30
CA HIS A 477 -18.66 5.18 -21.92
C HIS A 477 -17.51 4.23 -21.57
N GLY A 478 -16.34 4.44 -22.18
CA GLY A 478 -15.19 3.55 -22.04
C GLY A 478 -15.18 2.40 -23.04
N SER A 479 -14.03 1.73 -23.13
CA SER A 479 -13.77 0.65 -24.08
C SER A 479 -13.53 -0.67 -23.33
N ILE A 480 -14.12 -1.76 -23.83
CA ILE A 480 -14.07 -3.08 -23.19
C ILE A 480 -13.70 -4.14 -24.23
N ILE A 481 -12.74 -4.99 -23.89
CA ILE A 481 -12.42 -6.23 -24.61
C ILE A 481 -12.73 -7.41 -23.69
N VAL A 482 -13.43 -8.41 -24.22
CA VAL A 482 -13.66 -9.68 -23.54
C VAL A 482 -13.07 -10.80 -24.40
N THR A 483 -12.20 -11.64 -23.85
CA THR A 483 -11.75 -12.87 -24.52
C THR A 483 -12.50 -14.07 -23.94
N THR A 484 -13.08 -14.91 -24.79
CA THR A 484 -13.83 -16.10 -24.34
C THR A 484 -13.77 -17.24 -25.35
N ARG A 485 -13.99 -18.47 -24.87
CA ARG A 485 -14.16 -19.67 -25.69
C ARG A 485 -15.63 -19.89 -26.08
N SER A 486 -16.57 -19.26 -25.38
CA SER A 486 -18.00 -19.45 -25.57
C SER A 486 -18.55 -18.57 -26.70
N GLN A 487 -19.17 -19.21 -27.70
CA GLN A 487 -19.90 -18.49 -28.76
C GLN A 487 -21.20 -17.85 -28.24
N GLN A 488 -21.74 -18.31 -27.11
CA GLN A 488 -23.00 -17.82 -26.53
C GLN A 488 -22.92 -16.38 -26.03
N PHE A 489 -21.71 -15.84 -25.87
CA PHE A 489 -21.49 -14.43 -25.51
C PHE A 489 -21.81 -13.45 -26.64
N ALA A 490 -22.01 -13.93 -27.87
CA ALA A 490 -22.41 -13.08 -28.99
C ALA A 490 -23.81 -12.45 -28.82
N ASP A 491 -24.65 -13.00 -27.95
CA ASP A 491 -26.01 -12.52 -27.68
C ASP A 491 -26.09 -11.50 -26.52
N SER A 492 -24.96 -11.14 -25.91
CA SER A 492 -24.86 -10.22 -24.75
C SER A 492 -24.98 -8.72 -25.10
N GLY A 493 -25.31 -8.39 -26.36
CA GLY A 493 -25.40 -7.00 -26.85
C GLY A 493 -24.05 -6.32 -27.14
N MET A 494 -22.93 -7.01 -26.95
CA MET A 494 -21.58 -6.56 -27.34
C MET A 494 -21.26 -6.90 -28.79
N ILE A 495 -20.30 -6.19 -29.39
CA ILE A 495 -19.87 -6.43 -30.78
C ILE A 495 -19.07 -7.73 -30.84
N ALA A 496 -19.61 -8.72 -31.55
CA ALA A 496 -18.99 -10.03 -31.69
C ALA A 496 -17.82 -9.98 -32.70
N HIS A 497 -16.62 -10.34 -32.26
CA HIS A 497 -15.40 -10.39 -33.08
C HIS A 497 -14.85 -11.82 -33.18
N PRO A 498 -15.35 -12.65 -34.11
CA PRO A 498 -14.90 -14.04 -34.23
C PRO A 498 -13.45 -14.11 -34.70
N LEU A 499 -12.57 -14.69 -33.88
CA LEU A 499 -11.20 -14.91 -34.27
C LEU A 499 -11.10 -16.18 -35.13
N LYS A 500 -10.82 -16.00 -36.43
CA LYS A 500 -10.58 -17.10 -37.37
C LYS A 500 -9.15 -17.62 -37.24
N PRO A 501 -8.79 -18.82 -37.72
CA PRO A 501 -7.39 -19.23 -37.82
C PRO A 501 -6.55 -18.29 -38.69
N LEU A 502 -5.22 -18.34 -38.55
CA LEU A 502 -4.32 -17.49 -39.32
C LEU A 502 -4.48 -17.75 -40.83
N PRO A 503 -4.48 -16.69 -41.66
CA PRO A 503 -4.35 -16.81 -43.10
C PRO A 503 -3.10 -17.60 -43.47
N PHE A 504 -3.13 -18.25 -44.62
CA PHE A 504 -2.09 -19.16 -45.07
C PHE A 504 -0.67 -18.55 -45.04
N GLU A 505 -0.51 -17.31 -45.51
CA GLU A 505 0.78 -16.62 -45.54
C GLU A 505 1.32 -16.34 -44.13
N GLU A 506 0.46 -15.89 -43.21
CA GLU A 506 0.82 -15.62 -41.81
C GLU A 506 1.12 -16.92 -41.04
N ALA A 507 0.39 -18.00 -41.35
CA ALA A 507 0.62 -19.33 -40.77
C ALA A 507 1.96 -19.92 -41.20
N LEU A 508 2.34 -19.74 -42.46
CA LEU A 508 3.65 -20.17 -42.99
C LEU A 508 4.78 -19.37 -42.32
N GLN A 509 4.59 -18.05 -42.19
CA GLN A 509 5.56 -17.18 -41.53
C GLN A 509 5.80 -17.59 -40.06
N LEU A 510 4.74 -17.89 -39.31
CA LEU A 510 4.86 -18.35 -37.92
C LEU A 510 5.58 -19.71 -37.82
N LEU A 511 5.30 -20.64 -38.74
CA LEU A 511 5.96 -21.95 -38.80
C LEU A 511 7.48 -21.83 -39.10
N THR A 512 7.90 -20.79 -39.82
CA THR A 512 9.30 -20.62 -40.27
C THR A 512 10.16 -19.67 -39.42
N ASN A 513 9.57 -18.85 -38.55
CA ASN A 513 10.26 -17.77 -37.82
C ASN A 513 10.73 -18.13 -36.38
N GLU A 514 10.63 -19.38 -35.94
CA GLU A 514 11.12 -19.78 -34.61
C GLU A 514 12.68 -19.72 -34.54
N PRO A 515 13.28 -18.98 -33.59
CA PRO A 515 14.73 -18.83 -33.48
C PRO A 515 15.39 -20.02 -32.78
N GLY A 516 16.55 -20.46 -33.27
CA GLY A 516 17.45 -21.37 -32.56
C GLY A 516 18.91 -20.90 -32.56
N PRO A 517 19.82 -21.63 -31.87
CA PRO A 517 21.17 -21.19 -31.63
C PRO A 517 22.05 -21.44 -32.86
N GLY A 518 22.24 -20.39 -33.67
CA GLY A 518 23.21 -20.36 -34.77
C GLY A 518 22.66 -19.69 -36.01
N ASP A 519 23.28 -18.57 -36.39
CA ASP A 519 23.20 -17.83 -37.67
C ASP A 519 21.97 -18.05 -38.58
N GLY A 520 21.16 -16.99 -38.69
CA GLY A 520 20.35 -16.71 -39.88
C GLY A 520 19.07 -17.52 -40.03
N THR A 521 17.97 -16.80 -40.26
CA THR A 521 16.70 -17.29 -40.82
C THR A 521 16.87 -18.55 -41.66
N CYS A 522 16.13 -19.62 -41.35
CA CYS A 522 16.11 -20.84 -42.15
C CYS A 522 15.54 -20.55 -43.56
N SER A 523 16.42 -20.19 -44.49
CA SER A 523 16.13 -19.98 -45.91
C SER A 523 15.71 -21.26 -46.65
N ARG A 524 15.66 -22.42 -45.96
CA ARG A 524 15.25 -23.71 -46.53
C ARG A 524 13.73 -23.94 -46.55
N CYS A 525 12.94 -23.19 -45.78
CA CYS A 525 11.50 -23.45 -45.64
C CYS A 525 10.58 -22.51 -46.45
N GLN A 526 11.12 -21.44 -47.04
CA GLN A 526 10.32 -20.39 -47.68
C GLN A 526 9.71 -20.78 -49.05
N ASN A 527 10.02 -21.97 -49.60
CA ASN A 527 9.50 -22.45 -50.91
C ASN A 527 9.27 -23.98 -50.99
N ASP A 528 9.01 -24.69 -49.87
CA ASP A 528 8.78 -26.15 -49.86
C ASP A 528 7.26 -26.48 -49.93
N PRO A 529 6.76 -27.24 -50.94
CA PRO A 529 5.36 -27.69 -51.00
C PRO A 529 4.87 -28.41 -49.73
N SER A 530 5.81 -28.97 -48.96
CA SER A 530 5.52 -29.70 -47.73
C SER A 530 5.29 -28.78 -46.53
N SER A 531 5.91 -27.58 -46.50
CA SER A 531 5.61 -26.57 -45.48
C SER A 531 4.21 -25.97 -45.73
N GLU A 532 3.82 -25.84 -47.00
CA GLU A 532 2.45 -25.46 -47.39
C GLU A 532 1.42 -26.52 -46.94
N ALA A 533 1.71 -27.79 -47.22
CA ALA A 533 0.83 -28.90 -46.84
C ALA A 533 0.69 -29.01 -45.31
N LEU A 534 1.77 -28.77 -44.56
CA LEU A 534 1.77 -28.77 -43.10
C LEU A 534 0.98 -27.59 -42.51
N ALA A 535 1.19 -26.36 -43.00
CA ALA A 535 0.45 -25.19 -42.56
C ALA A 535 -1.07 -25.35 -42.81
N ARG A 536 -1.44 -25.91 -43.98
CA ARG A 536 -2.83 -26.29 -44.28
C ARG A 536 -3.35 -27.36 -43.33
N ARG A 537 -2.54 -28.38 -43.01
CA ARG A 537 -2.93 -29.49 -42.12
C ARG A 537 -3.14 -29.05 -40.67
N LEU A 538 -2.36 -28.07 -40.20
CA LEU A 538 -2.50 -27.47 -38.87
C LEU A 538 -3.60 -26.38 -38.81
N HIS A 539 -4.30 -26.16 -39.92
CA HIS A 539 -5.46 -25.28 -40.05
C HIS A 539 -5.20 -23.83 -39.59
N GLY A 540 -3.96 -23.34 -39.65
CA GLY A 540 -3.65 -21.96 -39.24
C GLY A 540 -3.75 -21.71 -37.73
N LEU A 541 -3.70 -22.75 -36.88
CA LEU A 541 -3.77 -22.63 -35.41
C LEU A 541 -2.41 -22.17 -34.86
N PRO A 542 -2.27 -20.94 -34.31
CA PRO A 542 -0.98 -20.39 -33.90
C PRO A 542 -0.20 -21.28 -32.92
N LEU A 543 -0.87 -21.81 -31.90
CA LEU A 543 -0.22 -22.66 -30.91
C LEU A 543 0.30 -23.98 -31.53
N ALA A 544 -0.45 -24.58 -32.46
CA ALA A 544 -0.03 -25.81 -33.14
C ALA A 544 1.12 -25.57 -34.13
N LEU A 545 1.10 -24.40 -34.81
CA LEU A 545 2.15 -23.98 -35.72
C LEU A 545 3.46 -23.72 -34.98
N ALA A 546 3.42 -23.04 -33.82
CA ALA A 546 4.60 -22.81 -32.98
C ALA A 546 5.23 -24.13 -32.52
N LEU A 547 4.41 -25.08 -32.02
CA LEU A 547 4.88 -26.40 -31.60
C LEU A 547 5.52 -27.20 -32.74
N ALA A 548 4.89 -27.21 -33.92
CA ALA A 548 5.42 -27.88 -35.10
C ALA A 548 6.72 -27.21 -35.60
N GLY A 549 6.76 -25.87 -35.61
CA GLY A 549 7.93 -25.08 -35.99
C GLY A 549 9.13 -25.37 -35.09
N SER A 550 8.95 -25.30 -33.77
CA SER A 550 9.98 -25.62 -32.79
C SER A 550 10.49 -27.06 -32.92
N TYR A 551 9.58 -28.04 -33.12
CA TYR A 551 9.96 -29.44 -33.34
C TYR A 551 10.83 -29.60 -34.60
N ILE A 552 10.36 -29.08 -35.73
CA ILE A 552 11.03 -29.16 -37.04
C ILE A 552 12.43 -28.54 -36.94
N HIS A 553 12.50 -27.37 -36.32
CA HIS A 553 13.75 -26.67 -36.11
C HIS A 553 14.71 -27.48 -35.23
N ARG A 554 14.26 -27.97 -34.07
CA ARG A 554 15.09 -28.70 -33.10
C ARG A 554 15.61 -30.03 -33.64
N THR A 555 14.76 -30.78 -34.33
CA THR A 555 15.11 -32.10 -34.87
C THR A 555 15.85 -32.02 -36.20
N GLY A 556 15.94 -30.82 -36.81
CA GLY A 556 16.44 -30.62 -38.17
C GLY A 556 15.61 -31.37 -39.23
N MET A 557 14.39 -31.80 -38.88
CA MET A 557 13.50 -32.58 -39.74
C MET A 557 12.94 -31.70 -40.86
N SER A 558 12.75 -32.24 -42.07
CA SER A 558 12.05 -31.50 -43.12
C SER A 558 10.54 -31.42 -42.85
N CYS A 559 9.87 -30.39 -43.37
CA CYS A 559 8.41 -30.27 -43.27
C CYS A 559 7.68 -31.49 -43.83
N SER A 560 8.21 -32.10 -44.92
CA SER A 560 7.68 -33.36 -45.49
C SER A 560 7.69 -34.52 -44.51
N LYS A 561 8.83 -34.74 -43.84
CA LYS A 561 9.02 -35.86 -42.92
C LYS A 561 8.22 -35.65 -41.63
N TYR A 562 8.10 -34.41 -41.16
CA TYR A 562 7.22 -34.07 -40.04
C TYR A 562 5.75 -34.32 -40.40
N LEU A 563 5.32 -33.93 -41.62
CA LEU A 563 3.96 -34.15 -42.08
C LEU A 563 3.63 -35.65 -42.20
N GLU A 564 4.55 -36.49 -42.68
CA GLU A 564 4.39 -37.95 -42.68
C GLU A 564 4.25 -38.52 -41.26
N TYR A 565 5.11 -38.08 -40.34
CA TYR A 565 5.07 -38.48 -38.93
C TYR A 565 3.75 -38.06 -38.28
N TYR A 566 3.35 -36.81 -38.48
CA TYR A 566 2.08 -36.25 -38.03
C TYR A 566 0.88 -37.06 -38.56
N GLN A 567 0.87 -37.42 -39.84
CA GLN A 567 -0.20 -38.22 -40.45
C GLN A 567 -0.28 -39.64 -39.86
N ARG A 568 0.86 -40.25 -39.53
CA ARG A 568 0.89 -41.56 -38.88
C ARG A 568 0.31 -41.52 -37.46
N GLU A 569 0.74 -40.55 -36.66
CA GLU A 569 0.23 -40.35 -35.30
C GLU A 569 -1.26 -39.95 -35.29
N TRP A 570 -1.67 -39.15 -36.28
CA TRP A 570 -3.06 -38.80 -36.52
C TRP A 570 -3.95 -40.03 -36.74
N CYS A 571 -3.54 -40.96 -37.60
CA CYS A 571 -4.28 -42.19 -37.88
C CYS A 571 -4.38 -43.10 -36.64
N SER A 572 -3.34 -43.12 -35.81
CA SER A 572 -3.32 -43.85 -34.53
C SER A 572 -4.31 -43.26 -33.51
N LEU A 573 -4.39 -41.93 -33.41
CA LEU A 573 -5.31 -41.21 -32.52
C LEU A 573 -6.79 -41.38 -32.89
N GLN A 574 -7.14 -41.35 -34.19
CA GLN A 574 -8.51 -41.58 -34.64
C GLN A 574 -9.04 -42.98 -34.33
N ALA A 575 -8.16 -43.95 -34.09
CA ALA A 575 -8.53 -45.32 -33.73
C ALA A 575 -8.78 -45.49 -32.21
N ALA A 576 -8.39 -44.52 -31.36
CA ALA A 576 -8.24 -44.73 -29.91
C ALA A 576 -9.12 -43.86 -28.99
N ALA A 577 -9.76 -42.77 -29.44
CA ALA A 577 -10.49 -41.87 -28.52
C ALA A 577 -11.72 -41.16 -29.12
N GLU A 578 -12.73 -40.91 -28.27
CA GLU A 578 -13.71 -39.83 -28.45
C GLU A 578 -13.02 -38.50 -28.07
N PRO A 579 -12.67 -37.62 -29.01
CA PRO A 579 -11.99 -36.37 -28.68
C PRO A 579 -12.87 -35.46 -27.80
N LEU A 580 -12.26 -34.69 -26.88
CA LEU A 580 -12.91 -33.57 -26.17
C LEU A 580 -13.91 -32.88 -27.11
N ARG A 581 -15.19 -32.77 -26.69
CA ARG A 581 -16.35 -32.38 -27.51
C ARG A 581 -16.14 -31.14 -28.40
N GLU A 582 -15.16 -30.29 -28.08
CA GLU A 582 -14.82 -29.03 -28.74
C GLU A 582 -13.68 -29.11 -29.78
N TYR A 583 -12.78 -30.11 -29.74
CA TYR A 583 -11.64 -30.25 -30.67
C TYR A 583 -11.85 -31.41 -31.66
N ARG A 584 -13.03 -31.46 -32.30
CA ARG A 584 -13.44 -32.53 -33.24
C ARG A 584 -12.43 -32.82 -34.38
N ASN A 585 -11.50 -31.91 -34.63
CA ASN A 585 -10.47 -32.02 -35.67
C ASN A 585 -9.07 -32.38 -35.13
N GLY A 586 -8.87 -32.79 -33.87
CA GLY A 586 -7.65 -33.45 -33.29
C GLY A 586 -6.27 -32.79 -33.48
N ASN A 587 -6.18 -31.67 -34.20
CA ASN A 587 -4.92 -31.23 -34.82
C ASN A 587 -3.91 -30.71 -33.77
N LEU A 588 -4.41 -30.04 -32.73
CA LEU A 588 -3.64 -29.57 -31.57
C LEU A 588 -3.17 -30.73 -30.69
N GLN A 589 -4.05 -31.69 -30.39
CA GLN A 589 -3.72 -32.88 -29.60
C GLN A 589 -2.62 -33.71 -30.27
N THR A 590 -2.68 -33.84 -31.60
CA THR A 590 -1.66 -34.54 -32.38
C THR A 590 -0.32 -33.81 -32.32
N ALA A 591 -0.31 -32.47 -32.44
CA ALA A 591 0.91 -31.68 -32.31
C ALA A 591 1.53 -31.79 -30.90
N TRP A 592 0.73 -31.69 -29.84
CA TRP A 592 1.19 -31.90 -28.47
C TRP A 592 1.74 -33.30 -28.24
N ARG A 593 1.03 -34.33 -28.73
CA ARG A 593 1.47 -35.72 -28.63
C ARG A 593 2.79 -35.95 -29.34
N VAL A 594 2.96 -35.42 -30.54
CA VAL A 594 4.22 -35.52 -31.30
C VAL A 594 5.37 -34.85 -30.55
N SER A 595 5.17 -33.66 -30.01
CA SER A 595 6.20 -32.97 -29.20
C SER A 595 6.49 -33.71 -27.89
N TYR A 596 5.46 -34.20 -27.19
CA TYR A 596 5.61 -34.99 -25.97
C TYR A 596 6.36 -36.30 -26.21
N GLU A 597 6.03 -37.02 -27.29
CA GLU A 597 6.69 -38.28 -27.64
C GLU A 597 8.17 -38.06 -27.97
N ALA A 598 8.51 -36.95 -28.65
CA ALA A 598 9.91 -36.59 -28.86
C ALA A 598 10.62 -36.21 -27.57
N VAL A 599 9.95 -35.50 -26.65
CA VAL A 599 10.50 -35.26 -25.30
C VAL A 599 10.73 -36.58 -24.57
N LYS A 600 9.77 -37.52 -24.59
CA LYS A 600 9.88 -38.84 -23.97
C LYS A 600 11.03 -39.65 -24.55
N GLN A 601 11.24 -39.61 -25.87
CA GLN A 601 12.37 -40.26 -26.54
C GLN A 601 13.71 -39.60 -26.22
N THR A 602 13.74 -38.27 -26.07
CA THR A 602 14.96 -37.51 -25.73
C THR A 602 15.35 -37.69 -24.27
N SER A 603 14.37 -37.63 -23.37
CA SER A 603 14.53 -37.79 -21.93
C SER A 603 13.20 -38.24 -21.30
N PRO A 604 13.07 -39.53 -20.92
CA PRO A 604 11.90 -40.02 -20.19
C PRO A 604 11.67 -39.25 -18.89
N LEU A 605 12.75 -38.81 -18.24
CA LEU A 605 12.70 -37.99 -17.02
C LEU A 605 12.07 -36.62 -17.29
N ALA A 606 12.37 -35.98 -18.42
CA ALA A 606 11.75 -34.70 -18.81
C ALA A 606 10.23 -34.85 -19.02
N ALA A 607 9.80 -35.95 -19.65
CA ALA A 607 8.39 -36.24 -19.85
C ALA A 607 7.64 -36.49 -18.54
N GLN A 608 8.23 -37.25 -17.61
CA GLN A 608 7.66 -37.51 -16.28
C GLN A 608 7.63 -36.24 -15.42
N SER A 609 8.71 -35.44 -15.43
CA SER A 609 8.74 -34.14 -14.75
C SER A 609 7.68 -33.20 -15.31
N PHE A 610 7.53 -33.09 -16.63
CA PHE A 610 6.51 -32.25 -17.25
C PHE A 610 5.09 -32.61 -16.76
N PHE A 611 4.80 -33.91 -16.65
CA PHE A 611 3.53 -34.37 -16.09
C PHE A 611 3.36 -33.94 -14.63
N VAL A 612 4.37 -34.08 -13.76
CA VAL A 612 4.31 -33.59 -12.37
C VAL A 612 4.13 -32.07 -12.30
N LEU A 613 4.86 -31.31 -13.13
CA LEU A 613 4.78 -29.85 -13.19
C LEU A 613 3.38 -29.36 -13.57
N SER A 614 2.63 -30.14 -14.35
CA SER A 614 1.29 -29.79 -14.81
C SER A 614 0.22 -29.76 -13.68
N PHE A 615 0.55 -30.25 -12.49
CA PHE A 615 -0.34 -30.19 -11.32
C PHE A 615 -0.14 -28.93 -10.45
N PHE A 616 0.95 -28.20 -10.65
CA PHE A 616 1.14 -26.89 -10.02
C PHE A 616 0.29 -25.82 -10.71
N HIS A 617 0.22 -24.62 -10.13
CA HIS A 617 -0.29 -23.46 -10.84
C HIS A 617 0.50 -23.27 -12.15
N HIS A 618 -0.21 -22.91 -13.22
CA HIS A 618 0.33 -22.80 -14.58
C HIS A 618 1.36 -21.68 -14.76
N GLU A 619 1.43 -20.78 -13.79
CA GLU A 619 2.42 -19.70 -13.70
C GLU A 619 3.32 -19.89 -12.47
N ASP A 620 4.55 -19.38 -12.59
CA ASP A 620 5.55 -19.30 -11.52
C ASP A 620 6.00 -20.66 -10.96
N ILE A 621 6.49 -21.55 -11.81
CA ILE A 621 7.12 -22.82 -11.41
C ILE A 621 8.64 -22.60 -11.29
N TRP A 622 9.25 -22.87 -10.14
CA TRP A 622 10.70 -22.67 -9.91
C TRP A 622 11.36 -23.89 -9.25
N TYR A 623 12.70 -23.90 -9.19
CA TYR A 623 13.47 -25.04 -8.69
C TYR A 623 13.17 -25.39 -7.23
N GLU A 624 13.23 -24.41 -6.33
CA GLU A 624 13.05 -24.62 -4.89
C GLU A 624 11.62 -25.08 -4.52
N LEU A 625 10.63 -24.82 -5.40
CA LEU A 625 9.27 -25.31 -5.24
C LEU A 625 9.24 -26.84 -5.12
N LEU A 626 9.97 -27.55 -5.98
CA LEU A 626 10.05 -29.01 -5.97
C LEU A 626 11.18 -29.53 -5.08
N ASN A 627 12.29 -28.79 -4.98
CA ASN A 627 13.45 -29.20 -4.18
C ASN A 627 13.09 -29.32 -2.68
N SER A 628 12.17 -28.50 -2.17
CA SER A 628 11.75 -28.58 -0.77
C SER A 628 11.11 -29.92 -0.38
N ALA A 629 10.61 -30.66 -1.37
CA ALA A 629 10.07 -32.00 -1.15
C ALA A 629 11.17 -33.05 -1.02
N MET A 630 12.46 -32.77 -1.32
CA MET A 630 13.55 -33.76 -1.37
C MET A 630 13.74 -34.60 -0.09
N GLN A 631 13.27 -34.11 1.05
CA GLN A 631 13.34 -34.80 2.33
C GLN A 631 12.16 -35.78 2.56
N SER A 632 11.17 -35.79 1.66
CA SER A 632 9.98 -36.64 1.70
C SER A 632 10.29 -38.07 1.29
N HIS A 633 9.74 -39.04 2.03
CA HIS A 633 9.81 -40.44 1.64
C HIS A 633 8.91 -40.78 0.44
N ALA A 634 8.01 -39.87 0.06
CA ALA A 634 7.06 -40.06 -1.03
C ALA A 634 7.63 -39.69 -2.42
N LEU A 635 8.85 -39.14 -2.49
CA LEU A 635 9.47 -38.81 -3.77
C LEU A 635 10.00 -40.06 -4.48
N PRO A 636 9.64 -40.26 -5.76
CA PRO A 636 10.27 -41.28 -6.59
C PRO A 636 11.79 -41.04 -6.70
N PRO A 637 12.63 -42.11 -6.69
CA PRO A 637 14.08 -41.99 -6.80
C PRO A 637 14.55 -41.16 -8.01
N TRP A 638 13.86 -41.30 -9.14
CA TRP A 638 14.16 -40.57 -10.37
C TRP A 638 13.97 -39.05 -10.20
N LEU A 639 12.96 -38.62 -9.45
CA LEU A 639 12.68 -37.20 -9.24
C LEU A 639 13.72 -36.59 -8.29
N SER A 640 14.18 -37.36 -7.31
CA SER A 640 15.29 -36.97 -6.43
C SER A 640 16.59 -36.74 -7.20
N GLU A 641 16.90 -37.57 -8.21
CA GLU A 641 18.07 -37.39 -9.08
C GLU A 641 17.97 -36.07 -9.87
N VAL A 642 16.81 -35.78 -10.45
CA VAL A 642 16.58 -34.55 -11.23
C VAL A 642 16.62 -33.30 -10.33
N MET A 643 16.06 -33.37 -9.12
CA MET A 643 16.02 -32.24 -8.19
C MET A 643 17.32 -32.04 -7.39
N SER A 644 18.29 -32.94 -7.50
CA SER A 644 19.54 -32.92 -6.71
C SER A 644 20.35 -31.63 -6.80
N ASN A 645 20.23 -30.88 -7.90
CA ASN A 645 20.78 -29.54 -8.05
C ASN A 645 20.06 -28.76 -9.15
N GLU A 646 20.15 -27.43 -9.06
CA GLU A 646 19.51 -26.50 -9.98
C GLU A 646 19.97 -26.65 -11.45
N ILE A 647 21.20 -27.13 -11.68
CA ILE A 647 21.75 -27.33 -13.03
C ILE A 647 21.03 -28.48 -13.75
N GLN A 648 20.79 -29.60 -13.05
CA GLN A 648 20.05 -30.74 -13.63
C GLN A 648 18.59 -30.37 -13.92
N PHE A 649 17.95 -29.66 -13.00
CA PHE A 649 16.62 -29.10 -13.24
C PHE A 649 16.60 -28.16 -14.45
N SER A 650 17.56 -27.23 -14.56
CA SER A 650 17.64 -26.29 -15.68
C SER A 650 17.87 -26.99 -17.02
N LYS A 651 18.70 -28.04 -17.07
CA LYS A 651 18.89 -28.88 -18.26
C LYS A 651 17.59 -29.58 -18.68
N LEU A 652 16.81 -30.08 -17.73
CA LEU A 652 15.51 -30.68 -18.00
C LEU A 652 14.52 -29.64 -18.53
N MET A 653 14.43 -28.48 -17.88
CA MET A 653 13.55 -27.40 -18.30
C MET A 653 13.92 -26.87 -19.68
N GLN A 654 15.21 -26.85 -20.03
CA GLN A 654 15.69 -26.52 -21.36
C GLN A 654 15.13 -27.47 -22.43
N ILE A 655 15.06 -28.78 -22.17
CA ILE A 655 14.42 -29.74 -23.10
C ILE A 655 12.94 -29.37 -23.30
N LEU A 656 12.22 -29.04 -22.23
CA LEU A 656 10.80 -28.68 -22.33
C LEU A 656 10.56 -27.34 -23.05
N LEU A 657 11.46 -26.38 -22.87
CA LEU A 657 11.46 -25.09 -23.59
C LEU A 657 11.72 -25.28 -25.09
N GLU A 658 12.68 -26.14 -25.46
CA GLU A 658 13.05 -26.42 -26.86
C GLU A 658 11.89 -27.01 -27.68
N PHE A 659 10.95 -27.71 -27.03
CA PHE A 659 9.74 -28.23 -27.67
C PHE A 659 8.49 -27.36 -27.42
N SER A 660 8.65 -26.17 -26.83
CA SER A 660 7.58 -25.20 -26.53
C SER A 660 6.42 -25.76 -25.70
N LEU A 661 6.67 -26.79 -24.88
CA LEU A 661 5.70 -27.32 -23.91
C LEU A 661 5.63 -26.46 -22.64
N VAL A 662 6.73 -25.77 -22.33
CA VAL A 662 6.90 -24.84 -21.22
C VAL A 662 7.43 -23.52 -21.79
N GLN A 663 7.20 -22.41 -21.09
CA GLN A 663 7.75 -21.09 -21.40
C GLN A 663 8.51 -20.54 -20.19
N GLN A 664 9.52 -19.70 -20.43
CA GLN A 664 10.24 -19.02 -19.35
C GLN A 664 9.57 -17.68 -19.05
N SER A 665 9.29 -17.45 -17.77
CA SER A 665 8.72 -16.21 -17.25
C SER A 665 9.78 -15.11 -17.17
N SER A 666 9.42 -13.91 -17.61
CA SER A 666 10.27 -12.72 -17.57
C SER A 666 10.42 -12.11 -16.18
N ARG A 667 9.61 -12.51 -15.18
CA ARG A 667 9.61 -11.90 -13.85
C ARG A 667 10.80 -12.32 -13.01
N ASN A 668 11.07 -13.63 -12.88
CA ASN A 668 12.02 -14.17 -11.87
C ASN A 668 12.82 -15.39 -12.36
N GLY A 669 12.87 -15.67 -13.66
CA GLY A 669 13.48 -16.91 -14.19
C GLY A 669 12.67 -18.18 -13.91
N SER A 670 11.43 -18.06 -13.42
CA SER A 670 10.48 -19.17 -13.27
C SER A 670 9.88 -19.61 -14.60
N TYR A 671 9.11 -20.69 -14.59
CA TYR A 671 8.57 -21.34 -15.78
C TYR A 671 7.03 -21.34 -15.75
N CYS A 672 6.41 -21.36 -16.94
CA CYS A 672 4.96 -21.38 -17.12
C CYS A 672 4.52 -22.47 -18.10
N ILE A 673 3.35 -23.06 -17.88
CA ILE A 673 2.72 -24.04 -18.77
C ILE A 673 1.45 -23.42 -19.34
N HIS A 674 1.20 -23.56 -20.64
CA HIS A 674 -0.04 -23.04 -21.22
C HIS A 674 -1.26 -23.83 -20.65
N PRO A 675 -2.34 -23.16 -20.17
CA PRO A 675 -3.45 -23.84 -19.48
C PRO A 675 -4.07 -25.00 -20.27
N VAL A 676 -4.25 -24.85 -21.59
CA VAL A 676 -4.80 -25.92 -22.44
C VAL A 676 -3.86 -27.13 -22.55
N ILE A 677 -2.54 -26.91 -22.52
CA ILE A 677 -1.55 -28.00 -22.50
C ILE A 677 -1.58 -28.66 -21.12
N GLN A 678 -1.69 -27.87 -20.05
CA GLN A 678 -1.83 -28.36 -18.68
C GLN A 678 -3.08 -29.24 -18.52
N ASP A 679 -4.23 -28.81 -19.06
CA ASP A 679 -5.48 -29.57 -19.01
C ASP A 679 -5.41 -30.87 -19.84
N TRP A 680 -4.77 -30.83 -21.01
CA TRP A 680 -4.51 -32.04 -21.80
C TRP A 680 -3.59 -33.02 -21.05
N CYS A 681 -2.53 -32.50 -20.42
CA CYS A 681 -1.57 -33.29 -19.66
C CYS A 681 -2.24 -33.99 -18.47
N ASN A 682 -3.14 -33.31 -17.75
CA ASN A 682 -3.81 -33.86 -16.58
C ASN A 682 -4.93 -34.86 -16.90
N ASN A 683 -5.66 -34.68 -18.01
CA ASN A 683 -6.89 -35.45 -18.28
C ASN A 683 -6.72 -36.54 -19.35
N GLU A 684 -5.94 -36.29 -20.40
CA GLU A 684 -5.87 -37.15 -21.58
C GLU A 684 -4.59 -37.97 -21.60
N LEU A 685 -3.45 -37.37 -21.24
CA LEU A 685 -2.14 -38.00 -21.32
C LEU A 685 -2.04 -39.34 -20.54
N PRO A 686 -2.61 -39.49 -19.31
CA PRO A 686 -2.59 -40.76 -18.59
C PRO A 686 -3.36 -41.91 -19.27
N THR A 687 -4.29 -41.59 -20.17
CA THR A 687 -5.04 -42.61 -20.95
C THR A 687 -4.21 -43.14 -22.13
N ILE A 688 -3.22 -42.35 -22.57
CA ILE A 688 -2.39 -42.62 -23.74
C ILE A 688 -1.04 -43.23 -23.32
N ASP A 689 -0.53 -42.86 -22.15
CA ASP A 689 0.70 -43.35 -21.57
C ASP A 689 0.43 -44.09 -20.23
N PRO A 690 0.33 -45.43 -20.26
CA PRO A 690 0.04 -46.22 -19.07
C PRO A 690 1.04 -46.02 -17.93
N ASP A 691 2.30 -45.69 -18.24
CA ASP A 691 3.35 -45.43 -17.24
C ASP A 691 3.03 -44.17 -16.40
N LEU A 692 2.26 -43.22 -16.95
CA LEU A 692 1.83 -42.01 -16.26
C LEU A 692 0.58 -42.22 -15.39
N PHE A 693 -0.22 -43.26 -15.62
CA PHE A 693 -1.39 -43.56 -14.80
C PHE A 693 -0.99 -43.83 -13.34
N GLU A 694 0.05 -44.65 -13.13
CA GLU A 694 0.57 -44.91 -11.78
C GLU A 694 1.23 -43.65 -11.19
N LEU A 695 1.97 -42.89 -12.00
CA LEU A 695 2.59 -41.64 -11.57
C LEU A 695 1.56 -40.59 -11.16
N GLY A 696 0.40 -40.51 -11.81
CA GLY A 696 -0.68 -39.58 -11.48
C GLY A 696 -1.18 -39.74 -10.05
N THR A 697 -1.25 -40.98 -9.55
CA THR A 697 -1.65 -41.25 -8.16
C THR A 697 -0.62 -40.76 -7.14
N LYS A 698 0.68 -40.83 -7.46
CA LYS A 698 1.78 -40.34 -6.61
C LYS A 698 2.02 -38.83 -6.75
N THR A 699 1.66 -38.26 -7.90
CA THR A 699 1.90 -36.83 -8.23
C THR A 699 1.18 -35.92 -7.24
N PHE A 700 -0.04 -36.27 -6.83
CA PHE A 700 -0.76 -35.51 -5.81
C PHE A 700 0.04 -35.37 -4.51
N THR A 701 0.60 -36.47 -4.00
CA THR A 701 1.44 -36.47 -2.80
C THR A 701 2.66 -35.57 -2.98
N ILE A 702 3.35 -35.69 -4.12
CA ILE A 702 4.55 -34.89 -4.44
C ILE A 702 4.22 -33.39 -4.39
N VAL A 703 3.13 -32.96 -5.04
CA VAL A 703 2.75 -31.54 -5.12
C VAL A 703 2.27 -31.03 -3.76
N ALA A 704 1.46 -31.81 -3.03
CA ALA A 704 1.01 -31.42 -1.70
C ALA A 704 2.21 -31.20 -0.76
N VAL A 705 3.15 -32.15 -0.70
CA VAL A 705 4.34 -32.05 0.14
C VAL A 705 5.25 -30.90 -0.30
N ALA A 706 5.47 -30.71 -1.60
CA ALA A 706 6.25 -29.60 -2.13
C ALA A 706 5.70 -28.21 -1.70
N VAL A 707 4.38 -28.02 -1.84
CA VAL A 707 3.73 -26.76 -1.42
C VAL A 707 3.73 -26.63 0.10
N GLY A 708 3.42 -27.70 0.83
CA GLY A 708 3.35 -27.70 2.29
C GLY A 708 4.70 -27.46 2.98
N SER A 709 5.77 -28.09 2.50
CA SER A 709 7.13 -27.90 3.02
C SER A 709 7.64 -26.48 2.78
N ASN A 710 7.44 -25.94 1.57
CA ASN A 710 7.76 -24.53 1.31
C ASN A 710 6.92 -23.59 2.18
N ALA A 711 5.63 -23.87 2.37
CA ALA A 711 4.77 -23.07 3.21
C ALA A 711 5.25 -23.07 4.67
N ARG A 712 5.75 -24.21 5.18
CA ARG A 712 6.34 -24.31 6.51
C ARG A 712 7.55 -23.40 6.64
N THR A 713 8.52 -23.54 5.73
CA THR A 713 9.72 -22.70 5.73
C THR A 713 9.37 -21.21 5.64
N ALA A 714 8.42 -20.86 4.77
CA ALA A 714 7.99 -19.48 4.59
C ALA A 714 7.28 -18.90 5.84
N LEU A 715 6.51 -19.72 6.56
CA LEU A 715 5.88 -19.33 7.82
C LEU A 715 6.89 -19.21 8.96
N ASP A 716 7.82 -20.15 9.08
CA ASP A 716 8.81 -20.19 10.16
C ASP A 716 9.86 -19.07 10.02
N THR A 717 10.21 -18.69 8.79
CA THR A 717 11.11 -17.56 8.48
C THR A 717 10.39 -16.22 8.32
N ASN A 718 9.05 -16.23 8.36
CA ASN A 718 8.19 -15.08 8.07
C ASN A 718 8.46 -14.41 6.70
N ASP A 719 8.82 -15.20 5.68
CA ASP A 719 9.03 -14.72 4.32
C ASP A 719 7.68 -14.52 3.61
N TRP A 720 7.15 -13.30 3.71
CA TRP A 720 5.88 -12.92 3.12
C TRP A 720 5.87 -13.06 1.58
N SER A 721 7.01 -12.86 0.92
CA SER A 721 7.12 -12.94 -0.54
C SER A 721 6.94 -14.39 -1.02
N LEU A 722 7.57 -15.34 -0.33
CA LEU A 722 7.42 -16.76 -0.61
C LEU A 722 6.02 -17.26 -0.26
N GLN A 723 5.48 -16.81 0.87
CA GLN A 723 4.10 -17.10 1.27
C GLN A 723 3.10 -16.69 0.18
N HIS A 724 3.25 -15.49 -0.40
CA HIS A 724 2.37 -14.99 -1.46
C HIS A 724 2.48 -15.83 -2.74
N ARG A 725 3.69 -16.20 -3.17
CA ARG A 725 3.91 -17.07 -4.35
C ARG A 725 3.23 -18.44 -4.16
N LEU A 726 3.32 -19.01 -2.97
CA LEU A 726 2.75 -20.32 -2.65
C LEU A 726 1.22 -20.34 -2.65
N LEU A 727 0.54 -19.22 -2.43
CA LEU A 727 -0.93 -19.16 -2.45
C LEU A 727 -1.52 -19.61 -3.80
N TYR A 728 -0.87 -19.31 -4.92
CA TYR A 728 -1.34 -19.73 -6.25
C TYR A 728 -1.32 -21.26 -6.39
N HIS A 729 -0.24 -21.89 -5.95
CA HIS A 729 -0.10 -23.35 -5.96
C HIS A 729 -1.03 -24.02 -4.96
N ALA A 730 -1.19 -23.46 -3.76
CA ALA A 730 -2.15 -23.95 -2.77
C ALA A 730 -3.60 -23.91 -3.30
N ASN A 731 -4.00 -22.82 -3.96
CA ASN A 731 -5.34 -22.69 -4.55
C ASN A 731 -5.59 -23.72 -5.66
N ARG A 732 -4.56 -24.08 -6.43
CA ARG A 732 -4.64 -25.12 -7.47
C ARG A 732 -4.79 -26.51 -6.88
N LEU A 733 -4.17 -26.77 -5.73
CA LEU A 733 -4.24 -28.06 -5.02
C LEU A 733 -5.60 -28.29 -4.34
N THR A 734 -6.25 -27.24 -3.82
CA THR A 734 -7.50 -27.36 -3.03
C THR A 734 -8.63 -28.15 -3.70
N PRO A 735 -8.97 -27.96 -5.00
CA PRO A 735 -9.99 -28.77 -5.66
C PRO A 735 -9.62 -30.26 -5.76
N LEU A 736 -8.33 -30.58 -5.90
CA LEU A 736 -7.86 -31.96 -5.95
C LEU A 736 -8.01 -32.65 -4.59
N LEU A 737 -7.80 -31.92 -3.49
CA LEU A 737 -8.12 -32.37 -2.13
C LEU A 737 -9.62 -32.67 -1.98
N ARG A 738 -10.48 -31.78 -2.47
CA ARG A 738 -11.96 -31.94 -2.40
C ARG A 738 -12.50 -33.13 -3.18
N ALA A 739 -11.79 -33.59 -4.22
CA ALA A 739 -12.24 -34.72 -5.03
C ALA A 739 -12.18 -36.06 -4.27
N LYS A 740 -11.38 -36.15 -3.19
CA LYS A 740 -11.20 -37.35 -2.35
C LYS A 740 -11.04 -36.99 -0.86
N PRO A 741 -12.08 -36.43 -0.22
CA PRO A 741 -11.98 -35.96 1.16
C PRO A 741 -11.80 -37.15 2.12
N GLY A 742 -10.82 -37.06 3.01
CA GLY A 742 -10.53 -38.04 4.07
C GLY A 742 -9.95 -39.39 3.60
N GLU A 743 -9.66 -39.57 2.31
CA GLU A 743 -9.07 -40.82 1.79
C GLU A 743 -7.54 -40.88 1.94
N SER A 744 -6.86 -39.74 2.07
CA SER A 744 -5.41 -39.70 2.20
C SER A 744 -4.94 -40.17 3.57
N ARG A 745 -4.34 -41.36 3.62
CA ARG A 745 -3.71 -41.93 4.83
C ARG A 745 -2.23 -41.60 4.96
N ASP A 746 -1.71 -40.74 4.09
CA ASP A 746 -0.31 -40.37 4.07
C ASP A 746 -0.02 -39.27 5.10
N ALA A 747 0.84 -39.59 6.07
CA ALA A 747 1.27 -38.71 7.14
C ALA A 747 1.85 -37.37 6.65
N GLU A 748 2.63 -37.40 5.56
CA GLU A 748 3.31 -36.21 5.04
C GLU A 748 2.31 -35.29 4.32
N VAL A 749 1.35 -35.87 3.60
CA VAL A 749 0.25 -35.12 2.97
C VAL A 749 -0.59 -34.43 4.05
N LEU A 750 -0.96 -35.15 5.11
CA LEU A 750 -1.70 -34.55 6.23
C LEU A 750 -0.90 -33.46 6.95
N SER A 751 0.43 -33.55 6.95
CA SER A 751 1.35 -32.49 7.42
C SER A 751 1.30 -31.24 6.53
N ALA A 752 1.34 -31.46 5.22
CA ALA A 752 1.28 -30.41 4.22
C ALA A 752 -0.07 -29.68 4.23
N VAL A 753 -1.20 -30.41 4.25
CA VAL A 753 -2.55 -29.82 4.27
C VAL A 753 -2.75 -28.93 5.49
N HIS A 754 -2.33 -29.38 6.68
CA HIS A 754 -2.35 -28.55 7.89
C HIS A 754 -1.52 -27.26 7.72
N THR A 755 -0.35 -27.35 7.09
CA THR A 755 0.54 -26.20 6.90
C THR A 755 -0.03 -25.23 5.86
N ILE A 756 -0.70 -25.73 4.82
CA ILE A 756 -1.49 -24.91 3.89
C ILE A 756 -2.65 -24.23 4.61
N GLY A 757 -3.29 -24.90 5.58
CA GLY A 757 -4.27 -24.29 6.48
C GLY A 757 -3.69 -23.12 7.28
N ARG A 758 -2.49 -23.28 7.87
CA ARG A 758 -1.75 -22.19 8.52
C ARG A 758 -1.45 -21.04 7.54
N LEU A 759 -1.02 -21.35 6.32
CA LEU A 759 -0.77 -20.35 5.28
C LEU A 759 -2.03 -19.54 4.94
N TYR A 760 -3.19 -20.19 4.81
CA TYR A 760 -4.45 -19.48 4.59
C TYR A 760 -4.86 -18.62 5.80
N TRP A 761 -4.68 -19.13 7.01
CA TRP A 761 -5.01 -18.41 8.25
C TRP A 761 -4.19 -17.13 8.38
N THR A 762 -2.87 -17.16 8.17
CA THR A 762 -2.01 -15.95 8.26
C THR A 762 -2.34 -14.89 7.23
N HIS A 763 -3.00 -15.26 6.11
CA HIS A 763 -3.45 -14.33 5.07
C HIS A 763 -4.92 -13.93 5.21
N GLY A 764 -5.57 -14.24 6.34
CA GLY A 764 -6.96 -13.90 6.61
C GLY A 764 -7.98 -14.66 5.76
N ARG A 765 -7.58 -15.75 5.08
CA ARG A 765 -8.49 -16.61 4.31
C ARG A 765 -9.11 -17.67 5.22
N TYR A 766 -9.88 -17.24 6.21
CA TYR A 766 -10.33 -18.09 7.32
C TYR A 766 -11.17 -19.28 6.86
N GLU A 767 -12.05 -19.12 5.88
CA GLU A 767 -12.87 -20.22 5.35
C GLU A 767 -12.01 -21.30 4.70
N ARG A 768 -10.99 -20.91 3.93
CA ARG A 768 -10.06 -21.88 3.31
C ARG A 768 -9.16 -22.54 4.33
N ALA A 769 -8.74 -21.80 5.37
CA ALA A 769 -7.98 -22.36 6.47
C ALA A 769 -8.78 -23.42 7.23
N GLU A 770 -10.07 -23.14 7.50
CA GLU A 770 -11.00 -24.06 8.15
C GLU A 770 -11.15 -25.36 7.34
N GLU A 771 -11.38 -25.26 6.02
CA GLU A 771 -11.47 -26.41 5.13
C GLU A 771 -10.21 -27.29 5.20
N MET A 772 -9.01 -26.69 5.15
CA MET A 772 -7.75 -27.44 5.21
C MET A 772 -7.52 -28.06 6.58
N TYR A 773 -7.85 -27.38 7.68
CA TYR A 773 -7.73 -27.98 9.00
C TYR A 773 -8.72 -29.12 9.23
N GLN A 774 -9.97 -29.01 8.74
CA GLN A 774 -10.95 -30.09 8.83
C GLN A 774 -10.47 -31.33 8.07
N GLU A 775 -9.95 -31.16 6.86
CA GLU A 775 -9.40 -32.25 6.06
C GLU A 775 -8.17 -32.91 6.74
N ALA A 776 -7.22 -32.09 7.21
CA ALA A 776 -6.06 -32.59 7.93
C ALA A 776 -6.44 -33.29 9.23
N LEU A 777 -7.43 -32.78 9.97
CA LEU A 777 -7.91 -33.34 11.23
C LEU A 777 -8.56 -34.71 11.00
N ALA A 778 -9.50 -34.82 10.04
CA ALA A 778 -10.17 -36.07 9.72
C ALA A 778 -9.17 -37.19 9.37
N GLY A 779 -8.17 -36.89 8.52
CA GLY A 779 -7.13 -37.85 8.17
C GLY A 779 -6.19 -38.18 9.34
N ARG A 780 -5.81 -37.19 10.15
CA ARG A 780 -4.92 -37.40 11.32
C ARG A 780 -5.58 -38.25 12.40
N GLU A 781 -6.88 -38.05 12.65
CA GLU A 781 -7.66 -38.88 13.59
C GLU A 781 -7.69 -40.35 13.15
N MET A 782 -7.80 -40.62 11.85
CA MET A 782 -7.79 -41.97 11.30
C MET A 782 -6.40 -42.63 11.34
N VAL A 783 -5.34 -41.88 11.04
CA VAL A 783 -3.98 -42.41 10.90
C VAL A 783 -3.27 -42.51 12.25
N PHE A 784 -3.37 -41.48 13.07
CA PHE A 784 -2.61 -41.36 14.33
C PHE A 784 -3.48 -41.54 15.57
N GLY A 785 -4.80 -41.39 15.46
CA GLY A 785 -5.72 -41.38 16.59
C GLY A 785 -6.05 -39.98 17.08
N LEU A 786 -7.09 -39.90 17.93
CA LEU A 786 -7.67 -38.66 18.46
C LEU A 786 -6.68 -37.89 19.36
N ASP A 787 -5.91 -38.61 20.17
CA ASP A 787 -5.05 -38.03 21.21
C ASP A 787 -3.59 -37.89 20.77
N HIS A 788 -3.27 -38.14 19.50
CA HIS A 788 -1.90 -38.00 19.02
C HIS A 788 -1.51 -36.51 18.91
N ASN A 789 -0.26 -36.18 19.26
CA ASN A 789 0.25 -34.80 19.32
C ASN A 789 -0.06 -33.98 18.06
N VAL A 790 0.23 -34.55 16.88
CA VAL A 790 -0.01 -33.91 15.58
C VAL A 790 -1.51 -33.70 15.29
N THR A 791 -2.38 -34.59 15.79
CA THR A 791 -3.83 -34.41 15.71
C THR A 791 -4.26 -33.23 16.58
N LEU A 792 -3.79 -33.21 17.84
CA LEU A 792 -4.10 -32.17 18.82
C LEU A 792 -3.57 -30.78 18.43
N GLN A 793 -2.41 -30.69 17.79
CA GLN A 793 -1.91 -29.44 17.20
C GLN A 793 -2.86 -28.86 16.14
N THR A 794 -3.54 -29.72 15.37
CA THR A 794 -4.56 -29.27 14.40
C THR A 794 -5.77 -28.72 15.13
N VAL A 795 -6.22 -29.40 16.18
CA VAL A 795 -7.32 -28.95 17.03
C VAL A 795 -6.99 -27.60 17.69
N HIS A 796 -5.79 -27.45 18.24
CA HIS A 796 -5.30 -26.19 18.81
C HIS A 796 -5.33 -25.06 17.78
N ASN A 797 -4.77 -25.28 16.58
CA ASN A 797 -4.75 -24.26 15.52
C ASN A 797 -6.15 -23.92 14.98
N MET A 798 -7.09 -24.87 15.00
CA MET A 798 -8.51 -24.56 14.75
C MET A 798 -9.10 -23.67 15.85
N GLY A 799 -8.71 -23.88 17.11
CA GLY A 799 -9.07 -22.99 18.22
C GLY A 799 -8.59 -21.56 18.00
N LEU A 800 -7.33 -21.37 17.58
CA LEU A 800 -6.78 -20.07 17.23
C LEU A 800 -7.53 -19.43 16.05
N LEU A 801 -7.81 -20.20 15.00
CA LEU A 801 -8.59 -19.76 13.85
C LEU A 801 -9.98 -19.24 14.25
N TYR A 802 -10.71 -19.97 15.10
CA TYR A 802 -12.03 -19.55 15.55
C TYR A 802 -11.98 -18.35 16.48
N HIS A 803 -10.96 -18.26 17.34
CA HIS A 803 -10.73 -17.10 18.21
C HIS A 803 -10.53 -15.82 17.37
N ASP A 804 -9.69 -15.87 16.35
CA ASP A 804 -9.41 -14.73 15.47
C ASP A 804 -10.63 -14.32 14.63
N ARG A 805 -11.51 -15.28 14.30
CA ARG A 805 -12.81 -15.01 13.65
C ARG A 805 -13.84 -14.39 14.61
N GLY A 806 -13.57 -14.39 15.92
CA GLY A 806 -14.50 -13.95 16.96
C GLY A 806 -15.52 -15.01 17.40
N ASP A 807 -15.42 -16.24 16.91
CA ASP A 807 -16.25 -17.35 17.38
C ASP A 807 -15.66 -17.97 18.65
N LEU A 808 -15.82 -17.26 19.76
CA LEU A 808 -15.28 -17.65 21.06
C LEU A 808 -15.84 -18.99 21.56
N ARG A 809 -17.02 -19.43 21.09
CA ARG A 809 -17.63 -20.70 21.50
C ARG A 809 -16.94 -21.88 20.83
N SER A 810 -16.74 -21.80 19.52
CA SER A 810 -16.02 -22.85 18.78
C SER A 810 -14.54 -22.90 19.20
N ALA A 811 -13.93 -21.75 19.46
CA ALA A 811 -12.57 -21.66 19.98
C ALA A 811 -12.42 -22.37 21.34
N GLU A 812 -13.32 -22.09 22.28
CA GLU A 812 -13.36 -22.75 23.59
C GLU A 812 -13.46 -24.27 23.45
N LEU A 813 -14.38 -24.77 22.61
CA LEU A 813 -14.57 -26.20 22.37
C LEU A 813 -13.30 -26.87 21.85
N MET A 814 -12.63 -26.24 20.86
CA MET A 814 -11.40 -26.78 20.30
C MET A 814 -10.26 -26.78 21.32
N PHE A 815 -10.06 -25.70 22.08
CA PHE A 815 -9.01 -25.66 23.10
C PHE A 815 -9.25 -26.63 24.25
N GLN A 816 -10.50 -26.78 24.72
CA GLN A 816 -10.84 -27.79 25.73
C GLN A 816 -10.56 -29.20 25.21
N ARG A 817 -10.91 -29.47 23.94
CA ARG A 817 -10.61 -30.75 23.29
C ARG A 817 -9.11 -31.01 23.21
N ALA A 818 -8.34 -30.06 22.68
CA ALA A 818 -6.88 -30.18 22.56
C ALA A 818 -6.24 -30.42 23.94
N LEU A 819 -6.63 -29.64 24.95
CA LEU A 819 -6.12 -29.77 26.31
C LEU A 819 -6.45 -31.12 26.94
N SER A 820 -7.68 -31.62 26.73
CA SER A 820 -8.07 -32.94 27.24
C SER A 820 -7.22 -34.05 26.64
N GLY A 821 -6.93 -33.99 25.33
CA GLY A 821 -6.06 -34.94 24.66
C GLY A 821 -4.62 -34.88 25.17
N TYR A 822 -4.04 -33.68 25.32
CA TYR A 822 -2.66 -33.55 25.79
C TYR A 822 -2.47 -34.11 27.21
N ASN A 823 -3.46 -33.92 28.09
CA ASN A 823 -3.44 -34.48 29.45
C ASN A 823 -3.50 -36.02 29.48
N CYS A 824 -3.95 -36.66 28.40
CA CYS A 824 -4.00 -38.12 28.27
C CYS A 824 -2.75 -38.73 27.60
N THR A 825 -1.80 -37.91 27.14
CA THR A 825 -0.57 -38.38 26.47
C THR A 825 0.63 -38.44 27.42
N GLU A 826 1.45 -39.50 27.33
CA GLU A 826 2.67 -39.69 28.15
C GLU A 826 3.94 -39.03 27.53
N ASN A 827 3.81 -38.00 26.68
CA ASN A 827 4.92 -37.40 25.94
C ASN A 827 5.42 -36.10 26.58
N ASP A 828 6.73 -35.98 26.81
CA ASP A 828 7.37 -34.78 27.39
C ASP A 828 7.06 -33.49 26.60
N ASN A 829 6.96 -33.56 25.26
CA ASN A 829 6.61 -32.41 24.41
C ASN A 829 5.14 -31.97 24.54
N ALA A 830 4.25 -32.89 24.92
CA ALA A 830 2.83 -32.58 25.10
C ALA A 830 2.61 -31.62 26.27
N HIS A 831 3.54 -31.56 27.23
CA HIS A 831 3.45 -30.62 28.35
C HIS A 831 3.57 -29.15 27.91
N LEU A 832 4.43 -28.80 26.95
CA LEU A 832 4.53 -27.43 26.47
C LEU A 832 3.33 -27.02 25.62
N GLU A 833 2.84 -27.91 24.75
CA GLU A 833 1.64 -27.67 23.92
C GLU A 833 0.37 -27.57 24.77
N ALA A 834 0.27 -28.35 25.86
CA ALA A 834 -0.81 -28.22 26.83
C ALA A 834 -0.81 -26.85 27.51
N LEU A 835 0.37 -26.32 27.89
CA LEU A 835 0.50 -25.00 28.51
C LEU A 835 0.13 -23.87 27.54
N ASP A 836 0.48 -23.99 26.25
CA ASP A 836 0.12 -23.00 25.22
C ASP A 836 -1.39 -23.03 24.94
N THR A 837 -1.97 -24.23 24.94
CA THR A 837 -3.43 -24.41 24.88
C THR A 837 -4.14 -23.83 26.10
N LEU A 838 -3.58 -23.99 27.31
CA LEU A 838 -4.10 -23.38 28.54
C LEU A 838 -4.09 -21.85 28.46
N GLN A 839 -2.99 -21.26 27.97
CA GLN A 839 -2.86 -19.82 27.80
C GLN A 839 -3.85 -19.29 26.75
N SER A 840 -4.01 -19.99 25.63
CA SER A 840 -4.98 -19.64 24.58
C SER A 840 -6.42 -19.74 25.09
N LEU A 841 -6.77 -20.77 25.86
CA LEU A 841 -8.07 -20.90 26.50
C LEU A 841 -8.32 -19.79 27.55
N ALA A 842 -7.29 -19.39 28.30
CA ALA A 842 -7.37 -18.27 29.23
C ALA A 842 -7.71 -16.96 28.50
N ASN A 843 -7.12 -16.71 27.32
CA ASN A 843 -7.45 -15.55 26.49
C ASN A 843 -8.92 -15.59 26.02
N VAL A 844 -9.43 -16.77 25.65
CA VAL A 844 -10.86 -16.95 25.30
C VAL A 844 -11.76 -16.62 26.48
N TYR A 845 -11.45 -17.13 27.68
CA TYR A 845 -12.23 -16.83 28.88
C TYR A 845 -12.15 -15.37 29.30
N HIS A 846 -10.99 -14.73 29.11
CA HIS A 846 -10.83 -13.29 29.32
C HIS A 846 -11.73 -12.50 28.36
N ALA A 847 -11.74 -12.83 27.07
CA ALA A 847 -12.61 -12.22 26.06
C ALA A 847 -14.11 -12.45 26.34
N GLN A 848 -14.48 -13.58 26.95
CA GLN A 848 -15.85 -13.87 27.40
C GLN A 848 -16.23 -13.18 28.72
N GLY A 849 -15.29 -12.54 29.43
CA GLY A 849 -15.50 -11.91 30.74
C GLY A 849 -15.49 -12.88 31.94
N ARG A 850 -15.08 -14.15 31.74
CA ARG A 850 -14.94 -15.18 32.79
C ARG A 850 -13.59 -15.03 33.50
N LEU A 851 -13.40 -13.90 34.19
CA LEU A 851 -12.09 -13.48 34.71
C LEU A 851 -11.49 -14.47 35.72
N ASP A 852 -12.28 -15.05 36.64
CA ASP A 852 -11.78 -15.99 37.65
C ASP A 852 -11.23 -17.29 37.04
N GLU A 853 -11.85 -17.75 35.95
CA GLU A 853 -11.41 -18.96 35.25
C GLU A 853 -10.19 -18.67 34.39
N ALA A 854 -10.18 -17.52 33.70
CA ALA A 854 -9.02 -17.05 32.94
C ALA A 854 -7.79 -16.92 33.85
N GLU A 855 -7.95 -16.34 35.04
CA GLU A 855 -6.87 -16.18 36.03
C GLU A 855 -6.27 -17.54 36.41
N ARG A 856 -7.12 -18.51 36.80
CA ARG A 856 -6.67 -19.85 37.20
C ARG A 856 -5.89 -20.54 36.08
N LEU A 857 -6.40 -20.48 34.84
CA LEU A 857 -5.74 -21.11 33.70
C LEU A 857 -4.40 -20.43 33.37
N CYS A 858 -4.36 -19.10 33.35
CA CYS A 858 -3.14 -18.36 33.05
C CYS A 858 -2.09 -18.52 34.17
N TYR A 859 -2.51 -18.59 35.43
CA TYR A 859 -1.63 -18.89 36.56
C TYR A 859 -1.04 -20.31 36.47
N ASN A 860 -1.87 -21.30 36.14
CA ASN A 860 -1.42 -22.68 35.91
C ASN A 860 -0.44 -22.76 34.74
N ALA A 861 -0.71 -22.06 33.63
CA ALA A 861 0.22 -21.97 32.50
C ALA A 861 1.56 -21.36 32.90
N LEU A 862 1.54 -20.21 33.61
CA LEU A 862 2.75 -19.53 34.07
C LEU A 862 3.60 -20.40 35.01
N THR A 863 2.99 -21.04 36.00
CA THR A 863 3.70 -21.94 36.92
C THR A 863 4.27 -23.16 36.20
N GLY A 864 3.53 -23.73 35.25
CA GLY A 864 4.01 -24.81 34.39
C GLY A 864 5.23 -24.37 33.57
N TYR A 865 5.17 -23.23 32.89
CA TYR A 865 6.31 -22.70 32.13
C TYR A 865 7.52 -22.42 33.02
N GLN A 866 7.34 -21.88 34.22
CA GLN A 866 8.45 -21.64 35.17
C GLN A 866 9.10 -22.92 35.67
N SER A 867 8.36 -24.04 35.69
CA SER A 867 8.90 -25.35 36.08
C SER A 867 9.72 -26.02 34.98
N LEU A 868 9.41 -25.74 33.70
CA LEU A 868 10.02 -26.38 32.53
C LEU A 868 11.08 -25.52 31.84
N LEU A 869 10.95 -24.19 31.92
CA LEU A 869 11.75 -23.23 31.17
C LEU A 869 12.48 -22.28 32.12
N THR A 870 13.60 -21.73 31.64
CA THR A 870 14.28 -20.67 32.39
C THR A 870 13.42 -19.42 32.49
N ALA A 871 13.60 -18.62 33.54
CA ALA A 871 12.89 -17.35 33.74
C ALA A 871 13.07 -16.34 32.58
N ASN A 872 14.06 -16.54 31.72
CA ASN A 872 14.31 -15.73 30.54
C ASN A 872 13.61 -16.25 29.26
N SER A 873 12.71 -17.23 29.35
CA SER A 873 11.94 -17.71 28.20
C SER A 873 10.87 -16.69 27.77
N PRO A 874 10.69 -16.42 26.46
CA PRO A 874 9.59 -15.58 25.96
C PRO A 874 8.21 -16.03 26.45
N LEU A 875 7.96 -17.35 26.50
CA LEU A 875 6.68 -17.93 26.93
C LEU A 875 6.34 -17.58 28.39
N VAL A 876 7.34 -17.57 29.28
CA VAL A 876 7.16 -17.16 30.68
C VAL A 876 6.76 -15.69 30.75
N MET A 877 7.38 -14.83 29.93
CA MET A 877 7.10 -13.40 29.90
C MET A 877 5.74 -13.08 29.29
N ASP A 878 5.31 -13.82 28.27
CA ASP A 878 3.99 -13.69 27.65
C ASP A 878 2.88 -14.18 28.59
N ALA A 879 3.10 -15.28 29.31
CA ALA A 879 2.19 -15.73 30.36
C ALA A 879 2.05 -14.70 31.51
N MET A 880 3.16 -14.05 31.92
CA MET A 880 3.10 -12.94 32.89
C MET A 880 2.30 -11.74 32.35
N HIS A 881 2.52 -11.37 31.08
CA HIS A 881 1.80 -10.29 30.43
C HIS A 881 0.29 -10.57 30.35
N ASN A 882 -0.10 -11.80 29.99
CA ASN A 882 -1.51 -12.17 29.92
C ASN A 882 -2.17 -12.22 31.30
N LEU A 883 -1.48 -12.72 32.33
CA LEU A 883 -1.99 -12.67 33.69
C LEU A 883 -2.15 -11.23 34.20
N ALA A 884 -1.25 -10.32 33.81
CA ALA A 884 -1.38 -8.90 34.11
C ALA A 884 -2.61 -8.26 33.41
N ASN A 885 -2.94 -8.64 32.17
CA ASN A 885 -4.17 -8.22 31.49
C ASN A 885 -5.43 -8.64 32.29
N ILE A 886 -5.42 -9.85 32.85
CA ILE A 886 -6.53 -10.38 33.65
C ILE A 886 -6.66 -9.60 34.97
N TYR A 887 -5.56 -9.40 35.72
CA TYR A 887 -5.56 -8.59 36.94
C TYR A 887 -5.97 -7.14 36.71
N PHE A 888 -5.57 -6.56 35.59
CA PHE A 888 -6.05 -5.24 35.19
C PHE A 888 -7.58 -5.22 35.01
N SER A 889 -8.13 -6.22 34.32
CA SER A 889 -9.58 -6.36 34.08
C SER A 889 -10.37 -6.63 35.38
N GLN A 890 -9.75 -7.21 36.40
CA GLN A 890 -10.31 -7.38 37.75
C GLN A 890 -10.13 -6.13 38.65
N HIS A 891 -9.57 -5.03 38.13
CA HIS A 891 -9.22 -3.82 38.88
C HIS A 891 -8.18 -4.03 40.01
N GLN A 892 -7.37 -5.08 39.92
CA GLN A 892 -6.24 -5.32 40.83
C GLN A 892 -4.96 -4.62 40.33
N LEU A 893 -5.00 -3.29 40.26
CA LEU A 893 -3.95 -2.47 39.63
C LEU A 893 -2.53 -2.73 40.18
N PRO A 894 -2.29 -2.93 41.50
CA PRO A 894 -0.93 -3.20 42.00
C PRO A 894 -0.35 -4.54 41.54
N ALA A 895 -1.20 -5.59 41.46
CA ALA A 895 -0.76 -6.90 41.01
C ALA A 895 -0.49 -6.91 39.50
N ALA A 896 -1.31 -6.21 38.72
CA ALA A 896 -1.09 -6.00 37.29
C ALA A 896 0.23 -5.24 37.02
N GLU A 897 0.48 -4.17 37.77
CA GLU A 897 1.73 -3.40 37.68
C GLU A 897 2.94 -4.30 37.92
N GLU A 898 2.99 -5.06 39.03
CA GLU A 898 4.13 -5.92 39.35
C GLU A 898 4.45 -6.91 38.22
N LEU A 899 3.42 -7.57 37.66
CA LEU A 899 3.60 -8.56 36.60
C LEU A 899 4.02 -7.92 35.28
N TYR A 900 3.43 -6.80 34.89
CA TYR A 900 3.85 -6.08 33.69
C TYR A 900 5.29 -5.58 33.82
N ASP A 901 5.69 -5.09 34.99
CA ASP A 901 7.02 -4.55 35.22
C ASP A 901 8.09 -5.65 35.14
N ARG A 902 7.76 -6.85 35.63
CA ARG A 902 8.59 -8.06 35.47
C ARG A 902 8.66 -8.53 34.01
N ALA A 903 7.52 -8.61 33.32
CA ALA A 903 7.46 -8.99 31.93
C ALA A 903 8.24 -8.00 31.04
N PHE A 904 8.10 -6.70 31.29
CA PHE A 904 8.81 -5.64 30.59
C PHE A 904 10.34 -5.76 30.77
N LYS A 905 10.82 -5.87 32.02
CA LYS A 905 12.27 -6.02 32.30
C LYS A 905 12.84 -7.28 31.65
N GLY A 906 12.07 -8.37 31.61
CA GLY A 906 12.44 -9.60 30.92
C GLY A 906 12.54 -9.40 29.40
N LYS A 907 11.46 -8.92 28.78
CA LYS A 907 11.35 -8.73 27.32
C LYS A 907 12.36 -7.71 26.81
N GLN A 908 12.59 -6.61 27.53
CA GLN A 908 13.59 -5.61 27.17
C GLN A 908 15.01 -6.18 27.15
N ARG A 909 15.36 -7.04 28.12
CA ARG A 909 16.69 -7.68 28.15
C ARG A 909 16.88 -8.73 27.07
N LEU A 910 15.85 -9.52 26.77
CA LEU A 910 15.93 -10.65 25.86
C LEU A 910 15.72 -10.26 24.38
N LEU A 911 14.63 -9.53 24.12
CA LEU A 911 14.16 -9.19 22.77
C LEU A 911 14.61 -7.79 22.33
N GLY A 912 14.99 -6.94 23.29
CA GLY A 912 15.36 -5.55 23.07
C GLY A 912 14.21 -4.58 23.29
N GLU A 913 14.55 -3.29 23.38
CA GLU A 913 13.61 -2.19 23.67
C GLU A 913 12.60 -1.95 22.54
N TYR A 914 12.99 -2.21 21.28
CA TYR A 914 12.18 -1.96 20.09
C TYR A 914 11.42 -3.20 19.59
N HIS A 915 11.40 -4.30 20.35
CA HIS A 915 10.62 -5.46 19.95
C HIS A 915 9.11 -5.21 20.20
N THR A 916 8.25 -5.60 19.26
CA THR A 916 6.78 -5.41 19.32
C THR A 916 6.18 -5.80 20.69
N SER A 917 6.48 -7.02 21.16
CA SER A 917 5.97 -7.52 22.46
C SER A 917 6.47 -6.70 23.67
N THR A 918 7.67 -6.11 23.59
CA THR A 918 8.18 -5.17 24.61
C THR A 918 7.36 -3.87 24.59
N LEU A 919 7.12 -3.32 23.40
CA LEU A 919 6.38 -2.07 23.19
C LEU A 919 4.90 -2.19 23.62
N ASP A 920 4.27 -3.34 23.41
CA ASP A 920 2.90 -3.60 23.88
C ASP A 920 2.83 -3.68 25.41
N THR A 921 3.86 -4.26 26.04
CA THR A 921 3.95 -4.26 27.51
C THR A 921 4.13 -2.85 28.08
N ILE A 922 4.94 -2.00 27.44
CA ILE A 922 5.08 -0.58 27.82
C ILE A 922 3.76 0.17 27.66
N HIS A 923 3.04 -0.05 26.55
CA HIS A 923 1.72 0.56 26.33
C HIS A 923 0.75 0.20 27.47
N ASN A 924 0.67 -1.08 27.85
CA ASN A 924 -0.22 -1.53 28.92
C ASN A 924 0.20 -1.01 30.30
N LEU A 925 1.50 -0.86 30.58
CA LEU A 925 1.98 -0.16 31.79
C LEU A 925 1.48 1.29 31.84
N GLY A 926 1.48 2.00 30.71
CA GLY A 926 0.89 3.33 30.61
C GLY A 926 -0.60 3.36 30.97
N VAL A 927 -1.37 2.34 30.58
CA VAL A 927 -2.79 2.18 30.95
C VAL A 927 -2.93 1.98 32.46
N VAL A 928 -2.11 1.12 33.07
CA VAL A 928 -2.15 0.88 34.52
C VAL A 928 -1.84 2.16 35.30
N TYR A 929 -0.80 2.91 34.91
CA TYR A 929 -0.46 4.18 35.56
C TYR A 929 -1.55 5.24 35.40
N PHE A 930 -2.21 5.29 34.25
CA PHE A 930 -3.35 6.18 34.03
C PHE A 930 -4.49 5.90 35.00
N GLU A 931 -4.90 4.62 35.14
CA GLU A 931 -5.99 4.22 36.05
C GLU A 931 -5.64 4.44 37.53
N GLN A 932 -4.36 4.39 37.90
CA GLN A 932 -3.89 4.76 39.24
C GLN A 932 -3.85 6.27 39.49
N GLY A 933 -4.11 7.11 38.48
CA GLY A 933 -3.99 8.57 38.57
C GLY A 933 -2.56 9.11 38.47
N ARG A 934 -1.57 8.26 38.14
CA ARG A 934 -0.16 8.62 37.95
C ARG A 934 0.05 9.14 36.53
N LEU A 935 -0.56 10.30 36.24
CA LEU A 935 -0.68 10.83 34.88
C LEU A 935 0.66 11.12 34.19
N GLN A 936 1.70 11.50 34.94
CA GLN A 936 3.03 11.81 34.37
C GLN A 936 3.76 10.53 33.94
N GLU A 937 3.73 9.48 34.75
CA GLU A 937 4.36 8.19 34.42
C GLU A 937 3.62 7.50 33.27
N ALA A 938 2.30 7.68 33.18
CA ALA A 938 1.51 7.24 32.02
C ALA A 938 1.94 7.95 30.73
N GLU A 939 2.16 9.27 30.77
CA GLU A 939 2.66 10.05 29.62
C GLU A 939 4.00 9.49 29.12
N GLU A 940 4.95 9.29 30.03
CA GLU A 940 6.27 8.74 29.71
C GLU A 940 6.20 7.36 29.07
N MET A 941 5.35 6.47 29.58
CA MET A 941 5.18 5.13 29.00
C MET A 941 4.55 5.19 27.61
N TYR A 942 3.50 6.00 27.43
CA TYR A 942 2.85 6.12 26.12
C TYR A 942 3.75 6.77 25.07
N ASP A 943 4.53 7.80 25.41
CA ASP A 943 5.46 8.43 24.47
C ASP A 943 6.57 7.46 24.02
N ARG A 944 7.08 6.65 24.95
CA ARG A 944 8.05 5.58 24.65
C ARG A 944 7.44 4.51 23.75
N ALA A 945 6.24 4.03 24.07
CA ALA A 945 5.52 3.05 23.25
C ALA A 945 5.22 3.60 21.86
N LEU A 946 4.76 4.85 21.75
CA LEU A 946 4.43 5.51 20.49
C LEU A 946 5.68 5.64 19.61
N SER A 947 6.76 6.19 20.16
CA SER A 947 8.02 6.39 19.43
C SER A 947 8.61 5.07 18.94
N GLY A 948 8.57 4.03 19.79
CA GLY A 948 9.03 2.69 19.42
C GLY A 948 8.15 2.04 18.34
N LYS A 949 6.82 2.11 18.48
CA LYS A 949 5.87 1.53 17.52
C LYS A 949 5.97 2.21 16.15
N VAL A 950 6.06 3.54 16.11
CA VAL A 950 6.25 4.30 14.85
C VAL A 950 7.56 3.90 14.17
N ARG A 951 8.66 3.77 14.94
CA ARG A 951 9.96 3.38 14.38
C ARG A 951 9.97 1.96 13.79
N VAL A 952 9.28 1.02 14.42
CA VAL A 952 9.35 -0.41 14.09
C VAL A 952 8.30 -0.83 13.08
N MET A 953 7.08 -0.30 13.22
CA MET A 953 5.90 -0.72 12.44
C MET A 953 5.45 0.33 11.43
N GLY A 954 6.01 1.54 11.47
CA GLY A 954 5.55 2.68 10.68
C GLY A 954 4.37 3.41 11.33
N GLU A 955 4.10 4.64 10.85
CA GLU A 955 3.03 5.50 11.37
C GLU A 955 1.62 4.96 11.10
N ASP A 956 1.47 4.09 10.10
CA ASP A 956 0.18 3.55 9.65
C ASP A 956 -0.24 2.25 10.36
N HIS A 957 0.46 1.82 11.42
CA HIS A 957 0.11 0.57 12.11
C HIS A 957 -1.02 0.76 13.14
N ALA A 958 -1.96 -0.18 13.22
CA ALA A 958 -3.15 -0.07 14.09
C ALA A 958 -2.81 0.22 15.57
N SER A 959 -1.78 -0.43 16.10
CA SER A 959 -1.32 -0.27 17.49
C SER A 959 -0.72 1.12 17.81
N VAL A 960 -0.30 1.87 16.79
CA VAL A 960 0.11 3.28 16.93
C VAL A 960 -1.10 4.13 17.29
N PHE A 961 -2.24 3.89 16.62
CA PHE A 961 -3.46 4.65 16.86
C PHE A 961 -4.09 4.35 18.21
N ASP A 962 -3.93 3.12 18.72
CA ASP A 962 -4.32 2.78 20.08
C ASP A 962 -3.54 3.61 21.09
N THR A 963 -2.23 3.78 20.89
CA THR A 963 -1.38 4.60 21.75
C THR A 963 -1.72 6.10 21.66
N LEU A 964 -1.97 6.62 20.45
CA LEU A 964 -2.43 7.99 20.24
C LEU A 964 -3.80 8.23 20.90
N PHE A 965 -4.73 7.28 20.80
CA PHE A 965 -6.04 7.37 21.44
C PHE A 965 -5.91 7.43 22.98
N GLN A 966 -5.01 6.63 23.56
CA GLN A 966 -4.76 6.69 25.00
C GLN A 966 -4.11 8.01 25.44
N LEU A 967 -3.15 8.53 24.67
CA LEU A 967 -2.58 9.87 24.90
C LEU A 967 -3.64 10.97 24.81
N GLY A 968 -4.58 10.89 23.86
CA GLY A 968 -5.71 11.82 23.78
C GLY A 968 -6.57 11.79 25.04
N THR A 969 -6.82 10.59 25.59
CA THR A 969 -7.58 10.41 26.83
C THR A 969 -6.83 10.94 28.06
N LEU A 970 -5.51 10.73 28.11
CA LEU A 970 -4.62 11.27 29.12
C LEU A 970 -4.62 12.81 29.11
N TYR A 971 -4.42 13.43 27.95
CA TYR A 971 -4.43 14.89 27.84
C TYR A 971 -5.79 15.50 28.16
N ARG A 972 -6.88 14.80 27.85
CA ARG A 972 -8.21 15.21 28.25
C ARG A 972 -8.37 15.22 29.77
N SER A 973 -7.86 14.21 30.49
CA SER A 973 -7.95 14.17 31.96
C SER A 973 -7.09 15.23 32.64
N GLN A 974 -5.94 15.59 32.05
CA GLN A 974 -5.09 16.69 32.48
C GLN A 974 -5.67 18.09 32.17
N GLY A 975 -6.80 18.19 31.44
CA GLY A 975 -7.40 19.46 31.01
C GLY A 975 -6.73 20.10 29.78
N ARG A 976 -5.73 19.43 29.17
CA ARG A 976 -5.01 19.87 27.96
C ARG A 976 -5.83 19.60 26.69
N SER A 977 -6.95 20.32 26.57
CA SER A 977 -7.97 20.07 25.54
C SER A 977 -7.46 20.11 24.08
N LYS A 978 -6.52 21.01 23.76
CA LYS A 978 -5.93 21.10 22.40
C LYS A 978 -5.04 19.90 22.06
N ALA A 979 -4.18 19.48 22.98
CA ALA A 979 -3.32 18.30 22.78
C ALA A 979 -4.15 17.02 22.68
N ALA A 980 -5.23 16.92 23.47
CA ALA A 980 -6.18 15.81 23.38
C ALA A 980 -6.85 15.73 21.99
N GLU A 981 -7.30 16.87 21.46
CA GLU A 981 -7.89 16.96 20.12
C GLU A 981 -6.89 16.51 19.05
N GLU A 982 -5.64 16.98 19.11
CA GLU A 982 -4.60 16.60 18.16
C GLU A 982 -4.35 15.08 18.14
N MET A 983 -4.19 14.47 19.32
CA MET A 983 -3.94 13.03 19.41
C MET A 983 -5.14 12.21 18.94
N TYR A 984 -6.36 12.60 19.31
CA TYR A 984 -7.57 11.92 18.83
C TYR A 984 -7.77 12.06 17.32
N GLN A 985 -7.48 13.23 16.74
CA GLN A 985 -7.58 13.45 15.29
C GLN A 985 -6.55 12.60 14.54
N ARG A 986 -5.30 12.51 15.03
CA ARG A 986 -4.28 11.62 14.46
C ARG A 986 -4.70 10.14 14.54
N ALA A 987 -5.21 9.71 15.69
CA ALA A 987 -5.74 8.35 15.86
C ALA A 987 -6.94 8.08 14.94
N LEU A 988 -7.84 9.06 14.77
CA LEU A 988 -9.01 8.96 13.90
C LEU A 988 -8.60 8.82 12.44
N LEU A 989 -7.77 9.74 11.93
CA LEU A 989 -7.29 9.72 10.55
C LEU A 989 -6.58 8.39 10.23
N GLY A 990 -5.73 7.94 11.14
CA GLY A 990 -5.04 6.65 11.03
C GLY A 990 -6.00 5.46 11.03
N ARG A 991 -6.93 5.39 12.00
CA ARG A 991 -7.90 4.29 12.09
C ARG A 991 -8.87 4.26 10.90
N GLU A 992 -9.33 5.41 10.42
CA GLU A 992 -10.17 5.50 9.22
C GLU A 992 -9.45 5.00 7.97
N LYS A 993 -8.17 5.36 7.82
CA LYS A 993 -7.30 4.91 6.72
C LYS A 993 -7.02 3.41 6.78
N VAL A 994 -6.78 2.87 7.97
CA VAL A 994 -6.22 1.52 8.16
C VAL A 994 -7.30 0.49 8.50
N VAL A 995 -8.07 0.67 9.58
CA VAL A 995 -9.09 -0.30 10.01
C VAL A 995 -10.50 0.01 9.48
N GLY A 996 -10.75 1.22 8.99
CA GLY A 996 -11.98 1.61 8.32
C GLY A 996 -12.90 2.51 9.16
N VAL A 997 -13.84 3.20 8.49
CA VAL A 997 -14.71 4.22 9.11
C VAL A 997 -15.76 3.64 10.05
N CYS A 998 -16.22 2.42 9.80
CA CYS A 998 -17.22 1.73 10.61
C CYS A 998 -16.62 0.77 11.65
N HIS A 999 -15.28 0.69 11.74
CA HIS A 999 -14.63 -0.16 12.72
C HIS A 999 -14.96 0.33 14.14
N PRO A 1000 -15.22 -0.56 15.11
CA PRO A 1000 -15.66 -0.16 16.46
C PRO A 1000 -14.68 0.79 17.13
N SER A 1001 -13.37 0.58 16.99
CA SER A 1001 -12.35 1.48 17.55
C SER A 1001 -12.33 2.87 16.88
N THR A 1002 -12.67 2.97 15.59
CA THR A 1002 -12.81 4.23 14.86
C THR A 1002 -14.02 5.00 15.37
N LEU A 1003 -15.18 4.34 15.41
CA LEU A 1003 -16.43 4.93 15.89
C LEU A 1003 -16.32 5.37 17.36
N HIS A 1004 -15.61 4.59 18.17
CA HIS A 1004 -15.28 4.97 19.54
C HIS A 1004 -14.41 6.23 19.59
N THR A 1005 -13.36 6.36 18.75
CA THR A 1005 -12.59 7.62 18.66
C THR A 1005 -13.48 8.82 18.29
N ILE A 1006 -14.37 8.66 17.30
CA ILE A 1006 -15.30 9.72 16.89
C ILE A 1006 -16.18 10.15 18.06
N HIS A 1007 -16.69 9.20 18.85
CA HIS A 1007 -17.47 9.51 20.04
C HIS A 1007 -16.67 10.33 21.08
N HIS A 1008 -15.41 9.97 21.34
CA HIS A 1008 -14.57 10.72 22.28
C HIS A 1008 -14.24 12.13 21.79
N ILE A 1009 -14.07 12.33 20.49
CA ILE A 1009 -13.94 13.67 19.88
C ILE A 1009 -15.26 14.45 20.05
N GLY A 1010 -16.42 13.82 19.80
CA GLY A 1010 -17.73 14.43 20.02
C GLY A 1010 -17.93 14.89 21.47
N ASN A 1011 -17.55 14.06 22.44
CA ASN A 1011 -17.56 14.40 23.86
C ASN A 1011 -16.60 15.54 24.20
N LEU A 1012 -15.42 15.58 23.57
CA LEU A 1012 -14.45 16.67 23.74
C LEU A 1012 -15.04 18.00 23.25
N TYR A 1013 -15.67 18.01 22.07
CA TYR A 1013 -16.34 19.19 21.51
C TYR A 1013 -17.54 19.64 22.33
N LEU A 1014 -18.32 18.69 22.88
CA LEU A 1014 -19.42 19.01 23.79
C LEU A 1014 -18.92 19.76 25.03
N ARG A 1015 -17.81 19.30 25.65
CA ARG A 1015 -17.21 19.97 26.81
C ARG A 1015 -16.64 21.35 26.48
N GLN A 1016 -16.14 21.55 25.25
CA GLN A 1016 -15.65 22.84 24.77
C GLN A 1016 -16.79 23.82 24.40
N GLY A 1017 -18.06 23.39 24.41
CA GLY A 1017 -19.19 24.19 23.95
C GLY A 1017 -19.33 24.28 22.42
N ARG A 1018 -18.55 23.49 21.67
CA ARG A 1018 -18.59 23.39 20.19
C ARG A 1018 -19.74 22.47 19.76
N LEU A 1019 -20.97 22.87 20.07
CA LEU A 1019 -22.16 22.03 19.96
C LEU A 1019 -22.45 21.53 18.54
N GLN A 1020 -22.10 22.31 17.51
CA GLN A 1020 -22.33 21.92 16.12
C GLN A 1020 -21.42 20.77 15.68
N GLU A 1021 -20.13 20.87 15.99
CA GLU A 1021 -19.15 19.82 15.68
C GLU A 1021 -19.39 18.58 16.53
N ALA A 1022 -19.78 18.76 17.81
CA ALA A 1022 -20.21 17.65 18.67
C ALA A 1022 -21.40 16.88 18.09
N GLU A 1023 -22.42 17.59 17.57
CA GLU A 1023 -23.58 16.93 16.94
C GLU A 1023 -23.13 16.11 15.72
N GLN A 1024 -22.30 16.67 14.84
CA GLN A 1024 -21.81 15.99 13.65
C GLN A 1024 -21.03 14.71 13.98
N MET A 1025 -20.09 14.79 14.93
CA MET A 1025 -19.32 13.63 15.35
C MET A 1025 -20.22 12.56 15.96
N GLN A 1026 -21.16 12.97 16.81
CA GLN A 1026 -22.03 12.03 17.51
C GLN A 1026 -23.06 11.37 16.58
N GLU A 1027 -23.59 12.08 15.58
CA GLU A 1027 -24.41 11.52 14.50
C GLU A 1027 -23.64 10.48 13.69
N ARG A 1028 -22.40 10.81 13.34
CA ARG A 1028 -21.53 9.92 12.57
C ARG A 1028 -21.22 8.63 13.35
N ALA A 1029 -20.88 8.74 14.64
CA ALA A 1029 -20.65 7.58 15.50
C ALA A 1029 -21.93 6.74 15.66
N LEU A 1030 -23.09 7.38 15.93
CA LEU A 1030 -24.37 6.69 16.09
C LEU A 1030 -24.78 5.95 14.82
N HIS A 1031 -24.67 6.59 13.65
CA HIS A 1031 -25.00 5.96 12.37
C HIS A 1031 -24.12 4.75 12.09
N GLY A 1032 -22.81 4.86 12.36
CA GLY A 1032 -21.88 3.75 12.27
C GLY A 1032 -22.31 2.59 13.16
N TYR A 1033 -22.45 2.82 14.47
CA TYR A 1033 -22.83 1.76 15.41
C TYR A 1033 -24.21 1.16 15.14
N ASP A 1034 -25.19 1.97 14.72
CA ASP A 1034 -26.51 1.51 14.28
C ASP A 1034 -26.39 0.51 13.12
N SER A 1035 -25.55 0.83 12.13
CA SER A 1035 -25.35 -0.03 10.96
C SER A 1035 -24.57 -1.31 11.26
N THR A 1036 -23.59 -1.27 12.17
CA THR A 1036 -22.71 -2.43 12.45
C THR A 1036 -23.29 -3.38 13.50
N PHE A 1037 -23.90 -2.86 14.56
CA PHE A 1037 -24.33 -3.64 15.73
C PHE A 1037 -25.85 -3.62 15.97
N GLY A 1038 -26.58 -2.82 15.19
CA GLY A 1038 -28.01 -2.67 15.33
C GLY A 1038 -28.43 -1.65 16.38
N HIS A 1039 -29.72 -1.31 16.33
CA HIS A 1039 -30.29 -0.18 17.06
C HIS A 1039 -30.39 -0.36 18.58
N ASP A 1040 -30.39 -1.61 19.06
CA ASP A 1040 -30.59 -1.94 20.48
C ASP A 1040 -29.28 -2.28 21.22
N HIS A 1041 -28.15 -2.24 20.52
CA HIS A 1041 -26.85 -2.52 21.13
C HIS A 1041 -26.48 -1.46 22.17
N THR A 1042 -25.83 -1.89 23.27
CA THR A 1042 -25.56 -1.04 24.45
C THR A 1042 -24.84 0.27 24.10
N TYR A 1043 -23.79 0.19 23.30
CA TYR A 1043 -23.03 1.38 22.86
C TYR A 1043 -23.84 2.28 21.92
N THR A 1044 -24.70 1.69 21.09
CA THR A 1044 -25.57 2.45 20.20
C THR A 1044 -26.56 3.31 20.99
N LEU A 1045 -27.13 2.75 22.06
CA LEU A 1045 -28.02 3.47 22.97
C LEU A 1045 -27.29 4.57 23.75
N GLU A 1046 -26.05 4.34 24.18
CA GLU A 1046 -25.21 5.36 24.81
C GLU A 1046 -24.95 6.53 23.85
N LEU A 1047 -24.61 6.25 22.60
CA LEU A 1047 -24.39 7.27 21.59
C LEU A 1047 -25.65 8.09 21.30
N ALA A 1048 -26.81 7.43 21.22
CA ALA A 1048 -28.10 8.08 21.05
C ALA A 1048 -28.45 8.97 22.24
N HIS A 1049 -28.13 8.54 23.47
CA HIS A 1049 -28.32 9.34 24.69
C HIS A 1049 -27.44 10.60 24.67
N THR A 1050 -26.16 10.47 24.36
CA THR A 1050 -25.27 11.63 24.24
C THR A 1050 -25.72 12.57 23.12
N LEU A 1051 -26.14 12.05 21.96
CA LEU A 1051 -26.66 12.88 20.86
C LEU A 1051 -27.93 13.63 21.27
N ALA A 1052 -28.80 13.00 22.06
CA ALA A 1052 -30.00 13.64 22.59
C ALA A 1052 -29.65 14.83 23.51
N ILE A 1053 -28.63 14.69 24.35
CA ILE A 1053 -28.12 15.78 25.19
C ILE A 1053 -27.59 16.93 24.31
N VAL A 1054 -26.79 16.64 23.29
CA VAL A 1054 -26.27 17.65 22.35
C VAL A 1054 -27.42 18.36 21.62
N CYS A 1055 -28.42 17.61 21.14
CA CYS A 1055 -29.59 18.17 20.47
C CYS A 1055 -30.40 19.08 21.41
N CYS A 1056 -30.54 18.70 22.68
CA CYS A 1056 -31.21 19.51 23.70
C CYS A 1056 -30.50 20.85 23.90
N GLN A 1057 -29.16 20.84 24.05
CA GLN A 1057 -28.37 22.07 24.20
C GLN A 1057 -28.39 22.97 22.96
N ARG A 1058 -28.61 22.40 21.77
CA ARG A 1058 -28.80 23.16 20.51
C ARG A 1058 -30.23 23.68 20.30
N GLY A 1059 -31.17 23.36 21.18
CA GLY A 1059 -32.59 23.69 21.02
C GLY A 1059 -33.32 22.83 19.98
N LYS A 1060 -32.74 21.72 19.50
CA LYS A 1060 -33.40 20.74 18.61
C LYS A 1060 -34.26 19.78 19.42
N LEU A 1061 -35.25 20.32 20.13
CA LEU A 1061 -36.00 19.62 21.17
C LEU A 1061 -36.78 18.39 20.66
N ALA A 1062 -37.38 18.47 19.46
CA ALA A 1062 -38.12 17.34 18.88
C ALA A 1062 -37.22 16.12 18.61
N LYS A 1063 -36.00 16.36 18.10
CA LYS A 1063 -35.02 15.30 17.86
C LYS A 1063 -34.49 14.73 19.18
N ALA A 1064 -34.22 15.58 20.16
CA ALA A 1064 -33.79 15.14 21.49
C ALA A 1064 -34.85 14.26 22.18
N GLU A 1065 -36.13 14.64 22.10
CA GLU A 1065 -37.24 13.84 22.61
C GLU A 1065 -37.29 12.46 21.96
N THR A 1066 -37.22 12.40 20.63
CA THR A 1066 -37.28 11.13 19.88
C THR A 1066 -36.13 10.19 20.29
N LEU A 1067 -34.92 10.72 20.43
CA LEU A 1067 -33.75 9.95 20.85
C LEU A 1067 -33.86 9.49 22.31
N PHE A 1068 -34.29 10.36 23.23
CA PHE A 1068 -34.49 9.96 24.63
C PHE A 1068 -35.60 8.91 24.79
N GLN A 1069 -36.69 9.01 24.04
CA GLN A 1069 -37.76 8.00 24.03
C GLN A 1069 -37.25 6.65 23.51
N ARG A 1070 -36.43 6.65 22.45
CA ARG A 1070 -35.77 5.43 21.94
C ARG A 1070 -34.90 4.79 23.03
N VAL A 1071 -34.01 5.56 23.66
CA VAL A 1071 -33.11 5.04 24.71
C VAL A 1071 -33.90 4.58 25.94
N LEU A 1072 -34.95 5.32 26.31
CA LEU A 1072 -35.84 4.97 27.42
C LEU A 1072 -36.50 3.62 27.18
N ALA A 1073 -37.13 3.40 26.02
CA ALA A 1073 -37.83 2.17 25.71
C ALA A 1073 -36.90 0.94 25.80
N ALA A 1074 -35.70 1.04 25.23
CA ALA A 1074 -34.70 -0.03 25.30
C ALA A 1074 -34.21 -0.28 26.73
N LYS A 1075 -33.87 0.78 27.48
CA LYS A 1075 -33.37 0.66 28.86
C LYS A 1075 -34.44 0.22 29.87
N GLU A 1076 -35.71 0.52 29.62
CA GLU A 1076 -36.81 -0.03 30.42
C GLU A 1076 -36.94 -1.54 30.25
N GLN A 1077 -36.67 -2.06 29.05
CA GLN A 1077 -36.73 -3.48 28.76
C GLN A 1077 -35.55 -4.25 29.36
N THR A 1078 -34.33 -3.67 29.34
CA THR A 1078 -33.13 -4.33 29.86
C THR A 1078 -32.96 -4.18 31.37
N ASP A 1079 -33.10 -2.97 31.89
CA ASP A 1079 -32.71 -2.64 33.27
C ASP A 1079 -33.93 -2.51 34.19
N GLY A 1080 -35.14 -2.49 33.62
CA GLY A 1080 -36.39 -2.30 34.32
C GLY A 1080 -36.77 -0.82 34.53
N LYS A 1081 -38.08 -0.54 34.53
CA LYS A 1081 -38.68 0.82 34.54
C LYS A 1081 -38.29 1.75 35.69
N ARG A 1082 -37.65 1.24 36.75
CA ARG A 1082 -37.29 2.01 37.94
C ARG A 1082 -35.78 1.97 38.23
N SER A 1083 -34.96 1.52 37.28
CA SER A 1083 -33.51 1.51 37.42
C SER A 1083 -32.94 2.92 37.47
N ALA A 1084 -31.75 3.10 38.07
CA ALA A 1084 -31.08 4.41 38.10
C ALA A 1084 -30.83 5.01 36.70
N PRO A 1085 -30.38 4.25 35.68
CA PRO A 1085 -30.23 4.75 34.32
C PRO A 1085 -31.54 5.25 33.70
N VAL A 1086 -32.64 4.52 33.89
CA VAL A 1086 -33.97 4.91 33.39
C VAL A 1086 -34.44 6.22 34.02
N LEU A 1087 -34.27 6.39 35.34
CA LEU A 1087 -34.63 7.63 36.02
C LEU A 1087 -33.79 8.83 35.54
N ALA A 1088 -32.52 8.63 35.18
CA ALA A 1088 -31.68 9.68 34.61
C ALA A 1088 -32.16 10.10 33.21
N ILE A 1089 -32.57 9.14 32.37
CA ILE A 1089 -33.16 9.41 31.05
C ILE A 1089 -34.48 10.18 31.20
N LEU A 1090 -35.36 9.75 32.12
CA LEU A 1090 -36.63 10.43 32.42
C LEU A 1090 -36.41 11.86 32.90
N ASN A 1091 -35.39 12.12 33.73
CA ASN A 1091 -35.04 13.47 34.15
C ASN A 1091 -34.62 14.36 32.97
N ASN A 1092 -33.83 13.82 32.04
CA ASN A 1092 -33.42 14.55 30.84
C ASN A 1092 -34.59 14.78 29.88
N LEU A 1093 -35.49 13.80 29.74
CA LEU A 1093 -36.71 13.93 28.94
C LEU A 1093 -37.67 14.98 29.54
N ALA A 1094 -37.79 15.04 30.88
CA ALA A 1094 -38.53 16.08 31.57
C ALA A 1094 -37.95 17.48 31.33
N ASN A 1095 -36.61 17.61 31.26
CA ASN A 1095 -35.98 18.86 30.84
C ASN A 1095 -36.44 19.25 29.42
N VAL A 1096 -36.47 18.29 28.47
CA VAL A 1096 -36.92 18.54 27.09
C VAL A 1096 -38.38 18.99 27.07
N TYR A 1097 -39.28 18.35 27.82
CA TYR A 1097 -40.69 18.76 27.91
C TYR A 1097 -40.84 20.17 28.47
N ARG A 1098 -40.03 20.53 29.48
CA ARG A 1098 -40.02 21.89 30.06
C ARG A 1098 -39.61 22.93 29.01
N GLU A 1099 -38.51 22.69 28.30
CA GLU A 1099 -38.02 23.60 27.24
C GLU A 1099 -39.01 23.72 26.06
N GLN A 1100 -39.83 22.70 25.80
CA GLN A 1100 -40.92 22.74 24.82
C GLN A 1100 -42.18 23.48 25.32
N GLY A 1101 -42.23 23.85 26.60
CA GLY A 1101 -43.42 24.44 27.24
C GLY A 1101 -44.49 23.44 27.69
N ARG A 1102 -44.23 22.12 27.60
CA ARG A 1102 -45.11 21.03 28.09
C ARG A 1102 -44.95 20.86 29.61
N LEU A 1103 -45.27 21.92 30.35
CA LEU A 1103 -45.00 22.02 31.79
C LEU A 1103 -45.72 20.96 32.63
N VAL A 1104 -46.88 20.45 32.18
CA VAL A 1104 -47.65 19.41 32.90
C VAL A 1104 -46.90 18.09 32.87
N GLU A 1105 -46.50 17.65 31.68
CA GLU A 1105 -45.77 16.40 31.49
C GLU A 1105 -44.39 16.43 32.16
N ALA A 1106 -43.70 17.58 32.08
CA ALA A 1106 -42.43 17.78 32.78
C ALA A 1106 -42.59 17.64 34.30
N GLU A 1107 -43.64 18.25 34.88
CA GLU A 1107 -43.91 18.17 36.32
C GLU A 1107 -44.23 16.75 36.78
N GLU A 1108 -45.10 16.04 36.05
CA GLU A 1108 -45.44 14.64 36.34
C GLU A 1108 -44.19 13.75 36.31
N THR A 1109 -43.35 13.94 35.30
CA THR A 1109 -42.11 13.17 35.14
C THR A 1109 -41.09 13.47 36.25
N TYR A 1110 -40.88 14.74 36.62
CA TYR A 1110 -39.99 15.05 37.74
C TYR A 1110 -40.52 14.56 39.09
N LYS A 1111 -41.84 14.60 39.32
CA LYS A 1111 -42.45 14.03 40.54
C LYS A 1111 -42.21 12.52 40.62
N LEU A 1112 -42.33 11.81 39.50
CA LEU A 1112 -42.00 10.39 39.43
C LEU A 1112 -40.51 10.16 39.78
N VAL A 1113 -39.60 10.85 39.09
CA VAL A 1113 -38.15 10.75 39.31
C VAL A 1113 -37.78 11.07 40.77
N LEU A 1114 -38.31 12.15 41.31
CA LEU A 1114 -38.10 12.57 42.69
C LEU A 1114 -38.58 11.49 43.67
N SER A 1115 -39.79 10.97 43.48
CA SER A 1115 -40.37 9.96 44.38
C SER A 1115 -39.55 8.67 44.42
N GLU A 1116 -39.02 8.22 43.27
CA GLU A 1116 -38.22 7.00 43.20
C GLU A 1116 -36.82 7.20 43.78
N TRP A 1117 -36.17 8.36 43.53
CA TRP A 1117 -34.89 8.66 44.16
C TRP A 1117 -35.01 8.88 45.67
N GLN A 1118 -36.08 9.51 46.15
CA GLN A 1118 -36.32 9.72 47.58
C GLN A 1118 -36.51 8.41 48.35
N LYS A 1119 -37.01 7.34 47.71
CA LYS A 1119 -37.06 6.00 48.31
C LYS A 1119 -35.67 5.42 48.54
N ARG A 1120 -34.68 5.79 47.72
CA ARG A 1120 -33.27 5.37 47.85
C ARG A 1120 -32.54 6.25 48.84
N SER A 1121 -32.54 7.56 48.60
CA SER A 1121 -32.02 8.57 49.51
C SER A 1121 -32.63 9.94 49.16
N ARG A 1122 -33.18 10.61 50.17
CA ARG A 1122 -33.76 11.95 50.02
C ARG A 1122 -32.72 13.03 49.70
N THR A 1123 -31.47 12.82 50.10
CA THR A 1123 -30.36 13.76 49.88
C THR A 1123 -29.55 13.41 48.64
N HIS A 1124 -29.88 12.34 47.92
CA HIS A 1124 -29.16 11.97 46.70
C HIS A 1124 -29.13 13.13 45.69
N PRO A 1125 -27.98 13.45 45.07
CA PRO A 1125 -27.85 14.59 44.16
C PRO A 1125 -28.88 14.61 43.02
N ALA A 1126 -29.29 13.44 42.50
CA ALA A 1126 -30.33 13.35 41.48
C ALA A 1126 -31.75 13.66 42.01
N ALA A 1127 -32.06 13.32 43.26
CA ALA A 1127 -33.32 13.69 43.90
C ALA A 1127 -33.40 15.21 44.06
N LEU A 1128 -32.33 15.81 44.58
CA LEU A 1128 -32.21 17.25 44.77
C LEU A 1128 -32.25 18.02 43.44
N GLY A 1129 -31.75 17.41 42.37
CA GLY A 1129 -31.80 17.97 41.02
C GLY A 1129 -33.21 17.99 40.45
N ALA A 1130 -33.93 16.86 40.54
CA ALA A 1130 -35.34 16.80 40.17
C ALA A 1130 -36.20 17.77 41.00
N LEU A 1131 -35.88 17.92 42.29
CA LEU A 1131 -36.52 18.89 43.19
C LEU A 1131 -36.24 20.33 42.73
N SER A 1132 -34.98 20.68 42.43
CA SER A 1132 -34.62 22.01 41.91
C SER A 1132 -35.36 22.31 40.60
N ASN A 1133 -35.44 21.35 39.68
CA ASN A 1133 -36.16 21.51 38.42
C ASN A 1133 -37.67 21.71 38.60
N LEU A 1134 -38.31 21.03 39.57
CA LEU A 1134 -39.69 21.32 39.96
C LEU A 1134 -39.87 22.75 40.48
N GLY A 1135 -38.87 23.27 41.21
CA GLY A 1135 -38.83 24.67 41.64
C GLY A 1135 -38.91 25.63 40.47
N ILE A 1136 -38.18 25.34 39.38
CA ILE A 1136 -38.23 26.14 38.15
C ILE A 1136 -39.62 26.07 37.50
N ILE A 1137 -40.24 24.89 37.40
CA ILE A 1137 -41.62 24.78 36.87
C ILE A 1137 -42.61 25.61 37.70
N TYR A 1138 -42.52 25.56 39.03
CA TYR A 1138 -43.39 26.36 39.89
C TYR A 1138 -43.15 27.86 39.71
N GLN A 1139 -41.90 28.27 39.47
CA GLN A 1139 -41.57 29.65 39.12
C GLN A 1139 -42.18 30.05 37.77
N ASP A 1140 -42.05 29.21 36.73
CA ASP A 1140 -42.60 29.44 35.38
C ASP A 1140 -44.14 29.55 35.40
N ARG A 1141 -44.81 28.84 36.31
CA ARG A 1141 -46.27 28.94 36.56
C ARG A 1141 -46.67 30.04 37.55
N ASN A 1142 -45.74 30.89 37.95
CA ASN A 1142 -45.92 31.98 38.90
C ASN A 1142 -46.40 31.53 40.31
N GLN A 1143 -46.11 30.29 40.69
CA GLN A 1143 -46.34 29.73 42.03
C GLN A 1143 -45.13 30.00 42.95
N LEU A 1144 -44.80 31.29 43.12
CA LEU A 1144 -43.52 31.73 43.68
C LEU A 1144 -43.25 31.25 45.12
N LYS A 1145 -44.28 30.96 45.91
CA LYS A 1145 -44.13 30.44 47.29
C LYS A 1145 -43.67 28.97 47.30
N GLU A 1146 -44.23 28.14 46.44
CA GLU A 1146 -43.84 26.74 46.33
C GLU A 1146 -42.46 26.60 45.70
N ALA A 1147 -42.14 27.43 44.68
CA ALA A 1147 -40.80 27.53 44.13
C ALA A 1147 -39.76 27.87 45.22
N GLU A 1148 -40.05 28.86 46.08
CA GLU A 1148 -39.14 29.25 47.17
C GLU A 1148 -38.91 28.13 48.18
N ARG A 1149 -39.97 27.39 48.54
CA ARG A 1149 -39.88 26.24 49.47
C ARG A 1149 -38.96 25.16 48.90
N VAL A 1150 -39.21 24.79 47.64
CA VAL A 1150 -38.53 23.70 46.94
C VAL A 1150 -37.06 24.03 46.65
N PHE A 1151 -36.74 25.26 46.22
CA PHE A 1151 -35.35 25.67 46.02
C PHE A 1151 -34.56 25.70 47.33
N LYS A 1152 -35.17 26.15 48.45
CA LYS A 1152 -34.49 26.11 49.76
C LYS A 1152 -34.23 24.67 50.23
N GLU A 1153 -35.18 23.78 50.00
CA GLU A 1153 -35.03 22.36 50.33
C GLU A 1153 -33.89 21.72 49.51
N SER A 1154 -33.87 21.96 48.19
CA SER A 1154 -32.79 21.49 47.31
C SER A 1154 -31.42 22.08 47.70
N LEU A 1155 -31.36 23.39 47.96
CA LEU A 1155 -30.13 24.07 48.36
C LEU A 1155 -29.56 23.53 49.68
N ASN A 1156 -30.43 23.28 50.67
CA ASN A 1156 -30.01 22.70 51.94
C ASN A 1156 -29.43 21.31 51.77
N GLY A 1157 -30.07 20.47 50.94
CA GLY A 1157 -29.55 19.14 50.63
C GLY A 1157 -28.22 19.17 49.88
N TYR A 1158 -28.07 20.07 48.90
CA TYR A 1158 -26.82 20.19 48.15
C TYR A 1158 -25.68 20.74 49.02
N ASN A 1159 -25.96 21.71 49.91
CA ASN A 1159 -24.98 22.17 50.89
C ASN A 1159 -24.49 21.06 51.81
N SER A 1160 -25.38 20.15 52.26
CA SER A 1160 -25.00 19.08 53.19
C SER A 1160 -24.22 17.95 52.53
N GLU A 1161 -24.55 17.61 51.28
CA GLU A 1161 -23.97 16.45 50.59
C GLU A 1161 -22.72 16.80 49.76
N LEU A 1162 -22.76 17.94 49.05
CA LEU A 1162 -21.73 18.33 48.10
C LEU A 1162 -20.92 19.53 48.57
N GLY A 1163 -21.39 20.23 49.60
CA GLY A 1163 -20.77 21.45 50.12
C GLY A 1163 -21.29 22.74 49.47
N PRO A 1164 -20.98 23.89 50.08
CA PRO A 1164 -21.54 25.19 49.70
C PRO A 1164 -21.03 25.75 48.38
N ASP A 1165 -19.86 25.30 47.94
CA ASP A 1165 -19.19 25.80 46.74
C ASP A 1165 -19.39 24.85 45.55
N HIS A 1166 -19.91 23.64 45.74
CA HIS A 1166 -20.12 22.71 44.61
C HIS A 1166 -21.03 23.33 43.53
N VAL A 1167 -20.71 23.03 42.26
CA VAL A 1167 -21.36 23.64 41.08
C VAL A 1167 -22.89 23.55 41.12
N LEU A 1168 -23.46 22.38 41.46
CA LEU A 1168 -24.92 22.20 41.60
C LEU A 1168 -25.54 23.02 42.74
N THR A 1169 -24.79 23.23 43.82
CA THR A 1169 -25.18 24.10 44.93
C THR A 1169 -25.26 25.54 44.45
N LEU A 1170 -24.24 26.02 43.74
CA LEU A 1170 -24.18 27.36 43.15
C LEU A 1170 -25.27 27.58 42.10
N ASP A 1171 -25.57 26.57 41.26
CA ASP A 1171 -26.68 26.62 40.30
C ASP A 1171 -28.01 26.86 41.02
N THR A 1172 -28.24 26.17 42.14
CA THR A 1172 -29.45 26.33 42.96
C THR A 1172 -29.50 27.68 43.66
N VAL A 1173 -28.35 28.23 44.08
CA VAL A 1173 -28.23 29.61 44.59
C VAL A 1173 -28.63 30.62 43.50
N CYS A 1174 -28.16 30.44 42.26
CA CYS A 1174 -28.56 31.26 41.12
C CYS A 1174 -30.06 31.17 40.84
N ASN A 1175 -30.64 29.96 40.81
CA ASN A 1175 -32.08 29.78 40.61
C ASN A 1175 -32.93 30.49 41.68
N LEU A 1176 -32.49 30.42 42.95
CA LEU A 1176 -33.16 31.16 44.04
C LEU A 1176 -33.00 32.69 43.88
N GLY A 1177 -31.87 33.14 43.32
CA GLY A 1177 -31.65 34.53 42.92
C GLY A 1177 -32.61 34.99 41.83
N ASP A 1178 -32.80 34.17 40.79
CA ASP A 1178 -33.75 34.39 39.71
C ASP A 1178 -35.19 34.48 40.26
N LEU A 1179 -35.58 33.58 41.17
CA LEU A 1179 -36.87 33.64 41.84
C LEU A 1179 -37.08 34.94 42.62
N TYR A 1180 -36.09 35.37 43.41
CA TYR A 1180 -36.22 36.61 44.17
C TYR A 1180 -36.25 37.86 43.29
N ARG A 1181 -35.58 37.84 42.12
CA ARG A 1181 -35.72 38.90 41.12
C ARG A 1181 -37.18 38.97 40.63
N ASP A 1182 -37.78 37.83 40.33
CA ASP A 1182 -39.16 37.75 39.83
C ASP A 1182 -40.19 38.15 40.91
N GLN A 1183 -39.87 37.95 42.19
CA GLN A 1183 -40.61 38.49 43.34
C GLN A 1183 -40.35 40.00 43.61
N HIS A 1184 -39.60 40.69 42.75
CA HIS A 1184 -39.16 42.08 42.92
C HIS A 1184 -38.29 42.36 44.17
N LYS A 1185 -37.62 41.33 44.72
CA LYS A 1185 -36.70 41.42 45.87
C LYS A 1185 -35.25 41.57 45.40
N ALA A 1186 -34.96 42.66 44.68
CA ALA A 1186 -33.67 42.89 44.00
C ALA A 1186 -32.43 42.81 44.93
N HIS A 1187 -32.54 43.25 46.18
CA HIS A 1187 -31.43 43.16 47.15
C HIS A 1187 -31.03 41.71 47.45
N ARG A 1188 -32.02 40.84 47.72
CA ARG A 1188 -31.76 39.42 48.00
C ARG A 1188 -31.27 38.67 46.77
N ALA A 1189 -31.81 38.98 45.59
CA ALA A 1189 -31.33 38.41 44.34
C ALA A 1189 -29.85 38.76 44.08
N LYS A 1190 -29.46 40.01 44.35
CA LYS A 1190 -28.07 40.46 44.23
C LYS A 1190 -27.12 39.69 45.15
N GLU A 1191 -27.46 39.52 46.42
CA GLU A 1191 -26.64 38.77 47.37
C GLU A 1191 -26.38 37.33 46.90
N LEU A 1192 -27.43 36.64 46.41
CA LEU A 1192 -27.30 35.28 45.91
C LEU A 1192 -26.45 35.20 44.65
N TYR A 1193 -26.63 36.10 43.67
CA TYR A 1193 -25.78 36.12 42.48
C TYR A 1193 -24.32 36.43 42.80
N GLN A 1194 -24.05 37.31 43.78
CA GLN A 1194 -22.68 37.58 44.21
C GLN A 1194 -22.05 36.35 44.86
N ARG A 1195 -22.78 35.64 45.71
CA ARG A 1195 -22.32 34.36 46.29
C ARG A 1195 -22.01 33.34 45.19
N ALA A 1196 -22.91 33.17 44.23
CA ALA A 1196 -22.72 32.24 43.12
C ALA A 1196 -21.52 32.63 42.25
N LEU A 1197 -21.36 33.92 41.94
CA LEU A 1197 -20.24 34.44 41.17
C LEU A 1197 -18.89 34.12 41.82
N THR A 1198 -18.73 34.42 43.11
CA THR A 1198 -17.49 34.14 43.84
C THR A 1198 -17.17 32.64 43.86
N GLY A 1199 -18.19 31.78 44.03
CA GLY A 1199 -18.01 30.33 43.96
C GLY A 1199 -17.58 29.86 42.56
N TYR A 1200 -18.23 30.34 41.50
CA TYR A 1200 -17.85 29.97 40.13
C TYR A 1200 -16.46 30.49 39.75
N GLU A 1201 -16.09 31.71 40.13
CA GLU A 1201 -14.74 32.25 39.92
C GLU A 1201 -13.67 31.38 40.58
N SER A 1202 -13.94 30.89 41.79
CA SER A 1202 -13.00 30.03 42.52
C SER A 1202 -12.85 28.63 41.91
N ILE A 1203 -13.91 28.06 41.34
CA ILE A 1203 -13.93 26.65 40.90
C ILE A 1203 -13.71 26.50 39.40
N LEU A 1204 -14.37 27.34 38.62
CA LEU A 1204 -14.41 27.26 37.16
C LEU A 1204 -13.53 28.33 36.50
N GLY A 1205 -13.07 29.32 37.26
CA GLY A 1205 -12.32 30.45 36.77
C GLY A 1205 -13.21 31.56 36.18
N PRO A 1206 -12.62 32.73 35.89
CA PRO A 1206 -13.34 33.92 35.42
C PRO A 1206 -13.90 33.77 34.00
N ASP A 1207 -13.27 32.95 33.15
CA ASP A 1207 -13.61 32.81 31.73
C ASP A 1207 -14.71 31.79 31.47
N HIS A 1208 -15.13 31.02 32.48
CA HIS A 1208 -16.16 30.00 32.29
C HIS A 1208 -17.53 30.64 32.01
N PRO A 1209 -18.34 30.10 31.07
CA PRO A 1209 -19.64 30.69 30.68
C PRO A 1209 -20.59 30.98 31.85
N ARG A 1210 -20.67 30.07 32.83
CA ARG A 1210 -21.51 30.26 34.04
C ARG A 1210 -21.05 31.43 34.90
N THR A 1211 -19.74 31.64 35.01
CA THR A 1211 -19.14 32.76 35.75
C THR A 1211 -19.52 34.08 35.07
N GLN A 1212 -19.35 34.15 33.75
CA GLN A 1212 -19.70 35.33 32.96
C GLN A 1212 -21.20 35.64 32.96
N GLU A 1213 -22.06 34.63 32.84
CA GLU A 1213 -23.51 34.80 32.90
C GLU A 1213 -23.93 35.35 34.27
N THR A 1214 -23.40 34.79 35.35
CA THR A 1214 -23.72 35.23 36.71
C THR A 1214 -23.20 36.65 36.96
N ALA A 1215 -22.01 36.99 36.46
CA ALA A 1215 -21.48 38.36 36.49
C ALA A 1215 -22.40 39.35 35.76
N ASN A 1216 -22.96 38.96 34.61
CA ASN A 1216 -23.93 39.75 33.88
C ASN A 1216 -25.25 39.93 34.66
N LYS A 1217 -25.75 38.88 35.33
CA LYS A 1217 -26.92 38.96 36.22
C LYS A 1217 -26.70 39.97 37.36
N VAL A 1218 -25.51 39.98 37.98
CA VAL A 1218 -25.14 40.99 39.00
C VAL A 1218 -25.14 42.41 38.42
N ARG A 1219 -24.55 42.61 37.23
CA ARG A 1219 -24.49 43.92 36.55
C ARG A 1219 -25.88 44.45 36.20
N LEU A 1220 -26.77 43.61 35.68
CA LEU A 1220 -28.15 43.96 35.33
C LEU A 1220 -28.94 44.47 36.54
N ILE A 1221 -28.85 43.79 37.69
CA ILE A 1221 -29.53 44.25 38.91
C ILE A 1221 -28.94 45.58 39.40
N CYS A 1222 -27.62 45.76 39.35
CA CYS A 1222 -26.97 47.03 39.71
C CYS A 1222 -27.37 48.20 38.80
N ASN A 1223 -27.67 47.94 37.52
CA ASN A 1223 -28.13 48.98 36.59
C ASN A 1223 -29.62 49.31 36.76
N SER A 1224 -30.46 48.32 37.10
CA SER A 1224 -31.89 48.53 37.42
C SER A 1224 -32.15 49.30 38.72
N SER A 1225 -31.12 49.43 39.58
CA SER A 1225 -31.15 50.14 40.86
C SER A 1225 -30.55 51.55 40.80
N LYS A 1226 -30.13 52.03 39.62
CA LYS A 1226 -29.85 53.46 39.40
C LYS A 1226 -31.20 54.20 39.31
N PRO A 1227 -31.41 55.30 40.07
CA PRO A 1227 -32.65 56.06 40.00
C PRO A 1227 -32.88 56.53 38.57
N THR A 1228 -34.07 56.30 38.03
CA THR A 1228 -34.40 56.84 36.70
C THR A 1228 -34.39 58.38 36.77
N LYS A 1229 -34.22 59.05 35.62
CA LYS A 1229 -34.32 60.52 35.54
C LYS A 1229 -35.65 61.02 36.13
N ARG A 1230 -36.72 60.20 36.09
CA ARG A 1230 -38.02 60.42 36.73
C ARG A 1230 -37.98 60.35 38.26
N ASP A 1231 -37.24 59.40 38.84
CA ASP A 1231 -37.05 59.29 40.30
C ASP A 1231 -36.18 60.41 40.88
N LEU A 1232 -35.19 60.87 40.10
CA LEU A 1232 -34.39 62.06 40.42
C LEU A 1232 -35.24 63.35 40.35
N ILE A 1233 -36.13 63.48 39.37
CA ILE A 1233 -37.07 64.61 39.26
C ILE A 1233 -38.12 64.58 40.40
N ALA A 1234 -38.63 63.40 40.78
CA ALA A 1234 -39.57 63.26 41.89
C ALA A 1234 -38.93 63.54 43.27
N ARG A 1235 -37.63 63.24 43.43
CA ARG A 1235 -36.84 63.62 44.63
C ARG A 1235 -36.51 65.11 44.68
N LEU A 1236 -36.33 65.77 43.53
CA LEU A 1236 -36.17 67.22 43.45
C LEU A 1236 -37.48 67.99 43.76
N TRP A 1237 -38.65 67.40 43.49
CA TRP A 1237 -39.96 68.02 43.78
C TRP A 1237 -40.47 67.82 45.23
N LYS A 1238 -39.93 66.86 45.99
CA LYS A 1238 -40.29 66.65 47.41
C LYS A 1238 -39.34 67.34 48.40
N GLY A 1239 -38.31 68.05 47.90
CA GLY A 1239 -37.24 68.65 48.70
C GLY A 1239 -37.07 70.16 48.57
N GLY A 1240 -38.06 70.90 48.07
CA GLY A 1240 -37.97 72.36 47.92
C GLY A 1240 -39.33 73.02 47.81
N ARG A 1241 -39.44 74.19 48.46
CA ARG A 1241 -40.52 75.18 48.30
C ARG A 1241 -40.79 75.52 46.85
#